data_AF-A0A1S3Z8K2-F1
#
_entry.id   AF-A0A1S3Z8K2-F1
#
_cell.length_a   1.000
_cell.length_b   1.000
_cell.length_c   1.000
_cell.angle_alpha   90.00
_cell.angle_beta   90.00
_cell.angle_gamma   90.00
#
_symmetry.space_group_name_H-M   'P 1'
#
loop_
_entity.id
_entity.type
_entity.pdbx_description
1 polymer ?
#
loop_
_entity_poly.entity_id
_entity_poly.type
_entity_poly.pdbx_seq_one_letter_code
_entity_poly.pdbx_strand_id
1 'polypeptide(L)'
;MATPLDPIVDSLLSSFRQVPPAAIPAMLDCILASTNAAPSSIFSTLLNEFPTFSKGIVDGSKHLDLEQRNCVVSFVSAICHLLKKSGAETRYMQLLIWKIFLPLMKLVHSIDRELFNKVAGMTFSVVSDTNSWGVVEVTIIPFLLRLVRLSMTEIQSEELDAYKWCLTSNYSEDWHLEPQCTLNLCSQLRDNEIYDNLVQCNPNYLPLPISCHILTLILDAAQQSLHTVRSVSGLDSVDGCCTDIFSAKLLWDLCNITIQMLSQSLEHRSSAITFLLPSIFRALDSHSAFEVSINGQNYVLSRRSILEKLWKSCKTMFSLGPLERRDAYSILSLYLSFFTYTDECQYIYMSSTAEVFDLRSEKQFWDEMKKGLVDKESSVRKQSLYILKRTINLDEKNQYQTTVKTIDERSLVYRGMTKRERWAEEEAKSLGVGIISNKSDFLSSCYQKWEAFFLLYEMLEEYGTHLVEAAWSHQMTLLLHSSLSPENSVKTINGNACRTWMDSLEEIFEWLAVLWERGFCHDNPQVRCLVMRSFLCTEWTKYNHCAKLVPQNFVTGSLVEGLNDPVHNKDFGVRGVYSTWTIEAAAQFFSQYSSYLDERNRVAFLNSLASIAKRQSFGRAGLMCLTKCISSAAYGIGQCGDISPVILQDKYAQEESYMSDKADLLDSFRYIIESTKQHFNPSYRHQVCENILAAAASVMIPLDIPIETLLLFISSLPREITDNG
;
A
#
# COMPACT_ATOMS: atom_id res chain seq x y z
N MET A 1 -26.85 22.97 49.85
CA MET A 1 -26.17 22.52 51.07
C MET A 1 -25.40 21.26 50.71
N ALA A 2 -24.07 21.32 50.72
CA ALA A 2 -23.24 20.14 50.47
C ALA A 2 -23.39 19.17 51.64
N THR A 3 -23.74 17.92 51.35
CA THR A 3 -23.60 16.83 52.31
C THR A 3 -22.12 16.75 52.72
N PRO A 4 -21.80 16.65 54.02
CA PRO A 4 -20.41 16.47 54.44
C PRO A 4 -19.86 15.18 53.82
N LEU A 5 -18.64 15.25 53.26
CA LEU A 5 -17.97 14.07 52.72
C LEU A 5 -17.85 13.00 53.81
N ASP A 6 -17.96 11.74 53.39
CA ASP A 6 -17.63 10.62 54.27
C ASP A 6 -16.14 10.73 54.64
N PRO A 7 -15.78 10.86 55.93
CA PRO A 7 -14.39 11.07 56.36
C PRO A 7 -13.46 9.95 55.89
N ILE A 8 -13.99 8.76 55.60
CA ILE A 8 -13.24 7.64 55.04
C ILE A 8 -12.79 7.95 53.60
N VAL A 9 -13.65 8.59 52.79
CA VAL A 9 -13.38 8.90 51.38
C VAL A 9 -12.44 10.09 51.23
N ASP A 10 -12.57 11.11 52.08
CA ASP A 10 -11.61 12.21 52.16
C ASP A 10 -10.19 11.70 52.47
N SER A 11 -10.07 10.81 53.45
CA SER A 11 -8.80 10.20 53.80
C SER A 11 -8.24 9.35 52.65
N LEU A 12 -9.09 8.57 51.95
CA LEU A 12 -8.70 7.76 50.80
C LEU A 12 -8.17 8.61 49.64
N LEU A 13 -8.86 9.69 49.28
CA LEU A 13 -8.45 10.59 48.20
C LEU A 13 -7.10 11.27 48.51
N SER A 14 -6.86 11.62 49.78
CA SER A 14 -5.56 12.11 50.24
C SER A 14 -4.47 11.04 50.12
N SER A 15 -4.77 9.80 50.54
CA SER A 15 -3.84 8.67 50.44
C SER A 15 -3.46 8.30 49.01
N PHE A 16 -4.36 8.46 48.02
CA PHE A 16 -4.05 8.13 46.61
C PHE A 16 -2.89 8.95 46.02
N ARG A 17 -2.60 10.13 46.59
CA ARG A 17 -1.42 10.94 46.21
C ARG A 17 -0.11 10.43 46.80
N GLN A 18 -0.19 9.76 47.95
CA GLN A 18 0.98 9.40 48.76
C GLN A 18 1.37 7.93 48.62
N VAL A 19 0.40 7.07 48.26
CA VAL A 19 0.58 5.61 48.22
C VAL A 19 0.85 5.15 46.78
N PRO A 20 1.84 4.25 46.56
CA PRO A 20 2.06 3.67 45.24
C PRO A 20 0.82 2.93 44.73
N PRO A 21 0.45 3.04 43.44
CA PRO A 21 -0.77 2.43 42.91
C PRO A 21 -0.88 0.91 43.14
N ALA A 22 0.27 0.21 43.20
CA ALA A 22 0.33 -1.23 43.46
C ALA A 22 -0.09 -1.63 44.89
N ALA A 23 0.03 -0.72 45.86
CA ALA A 23 -0.33 -0.98 47.25
C ALA A 23 -1.82 -0.70 47.56
N ILE A 24 -2.54 -0.04 46.65
CA ILE A 24 -3.94 0.36 46.84
C ILE A 24 -4.89 -0.82 47.10
N PRO A 25 -4.83 -1.95 46.36
CA PRO A 25 -5.71 -3.10 46.63
C PRO A 25 -5.54 -3.65 48.05
N ALA A 26 -4.31 -3.81 48.53
CA ALA A 26 -4.00 -4.30 49.87
C ALA A 26 -4.45 -3.30 50.95
N MET A 27 -4.24 -2.01 50.72
CA MET A 27 -4.72 -0.95 51.61
C MET A 27 -6.25 -0.98 51.75
N LEU A 28 -6.97 -1.14 50.64
CA LEU A 28 -8.43 -1.24 50.66
C LEU A 28 -8.92 -2.50 51.35
N ASP A 29 -8.26 -3.64 51.17
CA ASP A 29 -8.61 -4.87 51.90
C ASP A 29 -8.47 -4.69 53.42
N CYS A 30 -7.43 -4.00 53.88
CA CYS A 30 -7.28 -3.64 55.30
C CYS A 30 -8.38 -2.68 55.79
N ILE A 31 -8.77 -1.70 54.98
CA ILE A 31 -9.84 -0.74 55.32
C ILE A 31 -11.18 -1.45 55.41
N LEU A 32 -11.52 -2.28 54.42
CA LEU A 32 -12.76 -3.06 54.41
C LEU A 32 -12.83 -4.01 55.63
N ALA A 33 -11.73 -4.67 55.97
CA ALA A 33 -11.65 -5.56 57.13
C ALA A 33 -11.77 -4.82 58.48
N SER A 34 -11.25 -3.60 58.59
CA SER A 34 -11.21 -2.83 59.85
C SER A 34 -12.46 -1.98 60.09
N THR A 35 -13.11 -1.50 59.03
CA THR A 35 -14.30 -0.62 59.12
C THR A 35 -15.62 -1.37 58.98
N ASN A 36 -15.59 -2.64 58.56
CA ASN A 36 -16.77 -3.44 58.22
C ASN A 36 -17.70 -2.76 57.19
N ALA A 37 -17.17 -1.83 56.40
CA ALA A 37 -17.90 -1.13 55.36
C ALA A 37 -18.12 -2.03 54.14
N ALA A 38 -19.30 -1.95 53.53
CA ALA A 38 -19.58 -2.66 52.29
C ALA A 38 -18.75 -2.07 51.13
N PRO A 39 -18.09 -2.90 50.29
CA PRO A 39 -17.32 -2.42 49.13
C PRO A 39 -18.15 -1.52 48.19
N SER A 40 -19.43 -1.85 48.00
CA SER A 40 -20.38 -1.07 47.20
C SER A 40 -20.65 0.33 47.75
N SER A 41 -20.64 0.50 49.08
CA SER A 41 -20.81 1.80 49.74
C SER A 41 -19.64 2.72 49.40
N ILE A 42 -18.40 2.25 49.59
CA ILE A 42 -17.18 3.01 49.28
C ILE A 42 -17.12 3.32 47.77
N PHE A 43 -17.45 2.36 46.92
CA PHE A 43 -17.53 2.55 45.47
C PHE A 43 -18.50 3.70 45.11
N SER A 44 -19.71 3.69 45.68
CA SER A 44 -20.72 4.71 45.37
C SER A 44 -20.30 6.12 45.79
N THR A 45 -19.63 6.24 46.94
CA THR A 45 -19.14 7.52 47.43
C THR A 45 -17.97 8.04 46.60
N LEU A 46 -16.99 7.18 46.25
CA LEU A 46 -15.89 7.57 45.35
C LEU A 46 -16.39 7.99 43.96
N LEU A 47 -17.43 7.32 43.45
CA LEU A 47 -18.04 7.64 42.17
C LEU A 47 -18.72 9.03 42.19
N ASN A 48 -19.33 9.41 43.31
CA ASN A 48 -19.93 10.74 43.48
C ASN A 48 -18.86 11.86 43.60
N GLU A 49 -17.67 11.53 44.09
CA GLU A 49 -16.55 12.49 44.21
C GLU A 49 -15.70 12.65 42.94
N PHE A 50 -15.90 11.78 41.95
CA PHE A 50 -15.12 11.83 40.70
C PHE A 50 -15.19 13.18 39.96
N PRO A 51 -16.34 13.90 39.86
CA PRO A 51 -16.37 15.22 39.24
C PRO A 51 -15.43 16.23 39.94
N THR A 52 -15.39 16.22 41.27
CA THR A 52 -14.47 17.06 42.06
C THR A 52 -13.02 16.68 41.80
N PHE A 53 -12.73 15.38 41.77
CA PHE A 53 -11.41 14.85 41.44
C PHE A 53 -10.95 15.26 40.04
N SER A 54 -11.83 15.16 39.04
CA SER A 54 -11.56 15.47 37.63
C SER A 54 -11.24 16.95 37.39
N LYS A 55 -11.87 17.88 38.13
CA LYS A 55 -11.54 19.31 38.06
C LYS A 55 -10.09 19.58 38.47
N GLY A 56 -9.58 18.87 39.48
CA GLY A 56 -8.18 18.96 39.91
C GLY A 56 -7.16 18.50 38.85
N ILE A 57 -7.59 17.75 37.83
CA ILE A 57 -6.75 17.31 36.70
C ILE A 57 -6.65 18.41 35.63
N VAL A 58 -7.69 19.25 35.49
CA VAL A 58 -7.81 20.29 34.44
C VAL A 58 -7.08 21.59 34.82
N ASP A 59 -6.95 21.88 36.11
CA ASP A 59 -6.65 23.23 36.62
C ASP A 59 -5.15 23.61 36.71
N GLY A 60 -4.22 22.98 35.97
CA GLY A 60 -2.79 23.16 36.27
C GLY A 60 -1.72 23.14 35.16
N SER A 61 -1.79 22.32 34.12
CA SER A 61 -0.62 22.18 33.21
C SER A 61 -0.93 21.45 31.90
N LYS A 62 -0.11 21.71 30.87
CA LYS A 62 -0.13 20.94 29.61
C LYS A 62 0.34 19.48 29.78
N HIS A 63 0.90 19.12 30.94
CA HIS A 63 1.40 17.78 31.27
C HIS A 63 1.13 17.45 32.74
N LEU A 64 0.58 16.27 33.00
CA LEU A 64 0.43 15.74 34.36
C LEU A 64 1.80 15.41 34.95
N ASP A 65 2.06 15.85 36.18
CA ASP A 65 3.23 15.42 36.93
C ASP A 65 3.11 13.94 37.36
N LEU A 66 4.20 13.36 37.86
CA LEU A 66 4.24 11.95 38.26
C LEU A 66 3.25 11.66 39.41
N GLU A 67 3.04 12.63 40.31
CA GLU A 67 2.16 12.50 41.47
C GLU A 67 0.70 12.43 41.03
N GLN A 68 0.26 13.31 40.12
CA GLN A 68 -1.06 13.33 39.51
C GLN A 68 -1.32 12.06 38.69
N ARG A 69 -0.34 11.58 37.92
CA ARG A 69 -0.46 10.30 37.19
C ARG A 69 -0.67 9.14 38.16
N ASN A 70 0.15 9.06 39.20
CA ASN A 70 0.01 8.02 40.22
C ASN A 70 -1.35 8.13 40.94
N CYS A 71 -1.80 9.34 41.23
CA CYS A 71 -3.10 9.58 41.86
C CYS A 71 -4.27 9.09 41.00
N VAL A 72 -4.25 9.35 39.68
CA VAL A 72 -5.25 8.81 38.74
C VAL A 72 -5.21 7.29 38.69
N VAL A 73 -4.02 6.69 38.59
CA VAL A 73 -3.88 5.22 38.57
C VAL A 73 -4.36 4.62 39.89
N SER A 74 -4.03 5.22 41.03
CA SER A 74 -4.48 4.81 42.36
C SER A 74 -5.99 4.88 42.50
N PHE A 75 -6.61 5.97 42.02
CA PHE A 75 -8.07 6.13 42.02
C PHE A 75 -8.75 5.06 41.19
N VAL A 76 -8.30 4.84 39.95
CA VAL A 76 -8.89 3.82 39.06
C VAL A 76 -8.65 2.42 39.63
N SER A 77 -7.46 2.13 40.15
CA SER A 77 -7.12 0.86 40.82
C SER A 77 -8.04 0.58 42.01
N ALA A 78 -8.34 1.61 42.82
CA ALA A 78 -9.25 1.50 43.94
C ALA A 78 -10.67 1.13 43.49
N ILE A 79 -11.21 1.87 42.53
CA ILE A 79 -12.55 1.63 41.96
C ILE A 79 -12.64 0.22 41.36
N CYS A 80 -11.62 -0.17 40.58
CA CYS A 80 -11.52 -1.48 39.96
C CYS A 80 -11.50 -2.62 41.01
N HIS A 81 -10.74 -2.47 42.08
CA HIS A 81 -10.65 -3.45 43.16
C HIS A 81 -11.96 -3.58 43.94
N LEU A 82 -12.61 -2.46 44.25
CA LEU A 82 -13.90 -2.45 44.94
C LEU A 82 -14.98 -3.15 44.13
N LEU A 83 -15.00 -2.95 42.80
CA LEU A 83 -15.90 -3.66 41.88
C LEU A 83 -15.71 -5.17 41.87
N LYS A 84 -14.45 -5.63 41.84
CA LYS A 84 -14.13 -7.07 41.93
C LYS A 84 -14.65 -7.68 43.23
N LYS A 85 -14.60 -6.93 44.34
CA LYS A 85 -15.07 -7.37 45.67
C LYS A 85 -16.58 -7.26 45.86
N SER A 86 -17.27 -6.33 45.19
CA SER A 86 -18.72 -6.16 45.29
C SER A 86 -19.54 -7.18 44.49
N GLY A 87 -18.90 -7.96 43.62
CA GLY A 87 -19.57 -8.91 42.73
C GLY A 87 -19.99 -8.28 41.40
N ALA A 88 -20.34 -9.14 40.42
CA ALA A 88 -20.66 -8.77 39.04
C ALA A 88 -22.05 -8.12 38.87
N GLU A 89 -22.35 -7.08 39.63
CA GLU A 89 -23.57 -6.30 39.42
C GLU A 89 -23.45 -5.42 38.18
N THR A 90 -24.30 -5.69 37.18
CA THR A 90 -24.35 -5.00 35.88
C THR A 90 -24.41 -3.48 36.03
N ARG A 91 -25.11 -2.98 37.06
CA ARG A 91 -25.32 -1.54 37.29
C ARG A 91 -24.02 -0.82 37.67
N TYR A 92 -23.16 -1.41 38.50
CA TYR A 92 -21.93 -0.75 38.92
C TYR A 92 -20.90 -0.67 37.77
N MET A 93 -20.87 -1.68 36.90
CA MET A 93 -20.07 -1.65 35.67
C MET A 93 -20.52 -0.56 34.70
N GLN A 94 -21.84 -0.40 34.52
CA GLN A 94 -22.39 0.70 33.72
C GLN A 94 -21.98 2.07 34.27
N LEU A 95 -22.06 2.24 35.59
CA LEU A 95 -21.67 3.48 36.27
C LEU A 95 -20.17 3.76 36.11
N LEU A 96 -19.31 2.75 36.21
CA LEU A 96 -17.87 2.88 35.94
C LEU A 96 -17.61 3.44 34.55
N ILE A 97 -18.24 2.84 33.53
CA ILE A 97 -18.05 3.21 32.12
C ILE A 97 -18.47 4.67 31.88
N TRP A 98 -19.67 5.04 32.33
CA TRP A 98 -20.25 6.35 32.04
C TRP A 98 -19.72 7.48 32.91
N LYS A 99 -19.54 7.26 34.22
CA LYS A 99 -19.19 8.34 35.15
C LYS A 99 -17.69 8.51 35.35
N ILE A 100 -16.89 7.48 35.11
CA ILE A 100 -15.45 7.51 35.37
C ILE A 100 -14.68 7.33 34.07
N PHE A 101 -14.84 6.19 33.39
CA PHE A 101 -14.00 5.83 32.25
C PHE A 101 -14.10 6.83 31.09
N LEU A 102 -15.29 7.04 30.51
CA LEU A 102 -15.45 7.94 29.35
C LEU A 102 -15.00 9.39 29.63
N PRO A 103 -15.39 10.03 30.75
CA PRO A 103 -14.88 11.35 31.11
C PRO A 103 -13.36 11.37 31.30
N LEU A 104 -12.78 10.34 31.92
CA LEU A 104 -11.34 10.26 32.12
C LEU A 104 -10.59 10.09 30.79
N MET A 105 -11.11 9.29 29.86
CA MET A 105 -10.54 9.15 28.52
C MET A 105 -10.61 10.47 27.74
N LYS A 106 -11.72 11.21 27.88
CA LYS A 106 -11.86 12.56 27.30
C LYS A 106 -10.85 13.56 27.89
N LEU A 107 -10.42 13.39 29.14
CA LEU A 107 -9.43 14.26 29.76
C LEU A 107 -7.98 13.85 29.43
N VAL A 108 -7.69 12.56 29.49
CA VAL A 108 -6.30 12.04 29.45
C VAL A 108 -5.77 11.91 28.03
N HIS A 109 -6.63 11.74 27.02
CA HIS A 109 -6.19 11.45 25.64
C HIS A 109 -5.28 12.53 25.03
N SER A 110 -5.44 13.79 25.42
CA SER A 110 -4.63 14.91 24.93
C SER A 110 -3.36 15.16 25.76
N ILE A 111 -3.20 14.46 26.90
CA ILE A 111 -2.18 14.76 27.90
C ILE A 111 -1.13 13.63 28.02
N ASP A 112 -1.55 12.37 28.11
CA ASP A 112 -0.65 11.22 28.32
C ASP A 112 -1.21 9.90 27.76
N ARG A 113 -0.57 9.38 26.70
CA ARG A 113 -0.96 8.11 26.03
C ARG A 113 -0.67 6.88 26.89
N GLU A 114 0.37 6.89 27.72
CA GLU A 114 0.73 5.77 28.57
C GLU A 114 -0.30 5.63 29.70
N LEU A 115 -0.65 6.75 30.34
CA LEU A 115 -1.71 6.80 31.35
C LEU A 115 -3.05 6.34 30.77
N PHE A 116 -3.41 6.82 29.57
CA PHE A 116 -4.61 6.41 28.85
C PHE A 116 -4.70 4.88 28.69
N ASN A 117 -3.63 4.26 28.17
CA ASN A 117 -3.59 2.81 27.96
C ASN A 117 -3.66 2.04 29.30
N LYS A 118 -3.00 2.55 30.34
CA LYS A 118 -2.99 1.93 31.67
C LYS A 118 -4.38 1.95 32.32
N VAL A 119 -5.09 3.08 32.24
CA VAL A 119 -6.46 3.22 32.74
C VAL A 119 -7.43 2.28 32.01
N ALA A 120 -7.34 2.22 30.68
CA ALA A 120 -8.13 1.29 29.88
C ALA A 120 -7.85 -0.17 30.22
N GLY A 121 -6.57 -0.55 30.35
CA GLY A 121 -6.17 -1.89 30.73
C GLY A 121 -6.72 -2.31 32.10
N MET A 122 -6.68 -1.44 33.11
CA MET A 122 -7.27 -1.72 34.43
C MET A 122 -8.79 -1.90 34.33
N THR A 123 -9.48 -1.03 33.58
CA THR A 123 -10.93 -1.09 33.40
C THR A 123 -11.36 -2.40 32.74
N PHE A 124 -10.73 -2.77 31.63
CA PHE A 124 -11.10 -4.00 30.90
C PHE A 124 -10.60 -5.27 31.59
N SER A 125 -9.53 -5.21 32.40
CA SER A 125 -9.18 -6.33 33.30
C SER A 125 -10.29 -6.64 34.29
N VAL A 126 -10.96 -5.62 34.86
CA VAL A 126 -12.11 -5.85 35.75
C VAL A 126 -13.30 -6.42 35.00
N VAL A 127 -13.54 -5.99 33.76
CA VAL A 127 -14.58 -6.57 32.89
C VAL A 127 -14.31 -8.06 32.66
N SER A 128 -13.07 -8.43 32.33
CA SER A 128 -12.65 -9.83 32.15
C SER A 128 -12.86 -10.65 33.43
N ASP A 129 -12.37 -10.15 34.57
CA ASP A 129 -12.40 -10.88 35.85
C ASP A 129 -13.83 -11.08 36.38
N THR A 130 -14.75 -10.19 36.02
CA THR A 130 -16.18 -10.27 36.40
C THR A 130 -17.07 -10.85 35.32
N ASN A 131 -16.52 -11.24 34.16
CA ASN A 131 -17.24 -11.69 32.97
C ASN A 131 -18.39 -10.74 32.53
N SER A 132 -18.14 -9.43 32.61
CA SER A 132 -19.16 -8.40 32.36
C SER A 132 -19.20 -7.92 30.89
N TRP A 133 -18.74 -8.73 29.94
CA TRP A 133 -18.64 -8.35 28.52
C TRP A 133 -19.98 -7.98 27.87
N GLY A 134 -21.07 -8.65 28.25
CA GLY A 134 -22.43 -8.28 27.80
C GLY A 134 -22.84 -6.86 28.22
N VAL A 135 -22.28 -6.34 29.33
CA VAL A 135 -22.51 -4.95 29.76
C VAL A 135 -21.79 -3.99 28.82
N VAL A 136 -20.54 -4.29 28.47
CA VAL A 136 -19.74 -3.50 27.52
C VAL A 136 -20.41 -3.47 26.15
N GLU A 137 -20.94 -4.60 25.70
CA GLU A 137 -21.68 -4.75 24.43
C GLU A 137 -22.89 -3.81 24.32
N VAL A 138 -23.67 -3.67 25.40
CA VAL A 138 -24.89 -2.84 25.37
C VAL A 138 -24.67 -1.39 25.80
N THR A 139 -23.45 -1.02 26.21
CA THR A 139 -23.15 0.32 26.76
C THR A 139 -22.20 1.12 25.88
N ILE A 140 -20.90 0.81 25.92
CA ILE A 140 -19.86 1.63 25.31
C ILE A 140 -19.68 1.33 23.83
N ILE A 141 -19.86 0.07 23.39
CA ILE A 141 -19.71 -0.30 21.98
C ILE A 141 -20.69 0.48 21.08
N PRO A 142 -22.01 0.51 21.34
CA PRO A 142 -22.95 1.22 20.48
C PRO A 142 -22.66 2.73 20.44
N PHE A 143 -22.22 3.30 21.57
CA PHE A 143 -21.82 4.70 21.66
C PHE A 143 -20.61 5.01 20.79
N LEU A 144 -19.53 4.22 20.89
CA LEU A 144 -18.30 4.44 20.11
C LEU A 144 -18.52 4.20 18.61
N LEU A 145 -19.22 3.13 18.23
CA LEU A 145 -19.54 2.87 16.83
C LEU A 145 -20.43 3.98 16.24
N ARG A 146 -21.36 4.54 17.03
CA ARG A 146 -22.17 5.69 16.63
C ARG A 146 -21.31 6.95 16.42
N LEU A 147 -20.35 7.24 17.30
CA LEU A 147 -19.44 8.38 17.10
C LEU A 147 -18.61 8.24 15.81
N VAL A 148 -18.06 7.05 15.56
CA VAL A 148 -17.31 6.75 14.33
C VAL A 148 -18.20 6.86 13.09
N ARG A 149 -19.47 6.44 13.18
CA ARG A 149 -20.41 6.56 12.07
C ARG A 149 -20.86 7.99 11.82
N LEU A 150 -21.10 8.78 12.86
CA LEU A 150 -21.49 10.19 12.74
C LEU A 150 -20.37 11.08 12.17
N SER A 151 -19.10 10.68 12.31
CA SER A 151 -18.00 11.39 11.67
C SER A 151 -17.94 11.14 10.15
N MET A 152 -18.54 10.04 9.67
CA MET A 152 -18.70 9.75 8.25
C MET A 152 -20.00 10.40 7.73
N THR A 153 -19.89 11.35 6.81
CA THR A 153 -21.07 12.00 6.20
C THR A 153 -21.99 10.97 5.53
N GLU A 154 -23.31 11.22 5.55
CA GLU A 154 -24.37 10.35 4.98
C GLU A 154 -24.04 9.84 3.57
N ILE A 155 -23.48 8.65 3.47
CA ILE A 155 -23.52 7.86 2.24
C ILE A 155 -24.80 7.04 2.30
N GLN A 156 -25.79 7.45 1.53
CA GLN A 156 -26.91 6.61 1.12
C GLN A 156 -26.35 5.46 0.27
N SER A 157 -26.16 4.28 0.86
CA SER A 157 -26.02 3.05 0.08
C SER A 157 -27.23 2.17 0.37
N GLU A 158 -28.07 1.97 -0.66
CA GLU A 158 -29.30 1.18 -0.60
C GLU A 158 -29.05 -0.28 -0.13
N GLU A 159 -27.83 -0.81 -0.26
CA GLU A 159 -27.45 -2.14 0.26
C GLU A 159 -27.39 -2.20 1.80
N LEU A 160 -27.34 -1.06 2.49
CA LEU A 160 -27.38 -0.96 3.95
C LEU A 160 -28.79 -0.68 4.50
N ASP A 161 -29.77 -0.35 3.65
CA ASP A 161 -31.18 -0.27 4.08
C ASP A 161 -31.75 -1.66 4.41
N ALA A 162 -31.15 -2.73 3.88
CA ALA A 162 -31.42 -4.10 4.29
C ALA A 162 -30.84 -4.43 5.69
N TYR A 163 -29.80 -3.71 6.13
CA TYR A 163 -29.16 -3.87 7.43
C TYR A 163 -29.63 -2.78 8.40
N LYS A 164 -30.86 -2.95 8.87
CA LYS A 164 -31.38 -2.31 10.06
C LYS A 164 -30.60 -2.82 11.28
N TRP A 165 -29.42 -2.24 11.55
CA TRP A 165 -28.61 -2.56 12.72
C TRP A 165 -29.44 -2.39 13.99
N CYS A 166 -29.21 -3.30 14.95
CA CYS A 166 -30.05 -3.64 16.10
C CYS A 166 -30.19 -2.52 17.16
N LEU A 167 -30.65 -1.34 16.76
CA LEU A 167 -31.03 -0.22 17.64
C LEU A 167 -32.28 0.52 17.19
N THR A 168 -32.89 0.18 16.05
CA THR A 168 -34.25 0.58 15.74
C THR A 168 -35.07 -0.65 15.34
N SER A 169 -36.02 -1.04 16.20
CA SER A 169 -37.18 -1.80 15.73
C SER A 169 -37.87 -0.98 14.64
N ASN A 170 -38.17 -1.58 13.48
CA ASN A 170 -39.18 -1.04 12.57
C ASN A 170 -40.43 -1.84 12.88
N TYR A 171 -41.40 -1.23 13.54
CA TYR A 171 -42.80 -1.48 13.24
C TYR A 171 -43.55 -0.15 13.33
N SER A 172 -44.40 0.01 12.33
CA SER A 172 -45.34 1.10 12.10
C SER A 172 -46.23 1.38 13.30
N GLU A 173 -46.56 2.67 13.47
CA GLU A 173 -47.83 3.17 14.00
C GLU A 173 -48.40 2.42 15.23
N ASP A 174 -47.71 2.49 16.35
CA ASP A 174 -48.41 2.75 17.62
C ASP A 174 -47.42 3.24 18.66
N TRP A 175 -47.79 4.33 19.32
CA TRP A 175 -47.00 4.93 20.38
C TRP A 175 -46.87 3.94 21.55
N HIS A 176 -45.69 3.96 22.18
CA HIS A 176 -45.30 3.25 23.41
C HIS A 176 -44.81 1.81 23.22
N LEU A 177 -43.49 1.63 22.99
CA LEU A 177 -42.60 0.61 23.60
C LEU A 177 -41.21 0.62 22.90
N GLU A 178 -40.36 1.59 23.25
CA GLU A 178 -38.95 1.72 22.82
C GLU A 178 -38.02 0.72 23.54
N PRO A 179 -36.75 0.49 23.09
CA PRO A 179 -35.82 -0.45 23.73
C PRO A 179 -35.60 -0.09 25.20
N GLN A 180 -36.22 -0.87 26.09
CA GLN A 180 -36.38 -0.52 27.50
C GLN A 180 -35.06 -0.45 28.29
N CYS A 181 -33.93 -0.95 27.79
CA CYS A 181 -32.68 -1.00 28.56
C CYS A 181 -31.91 0.33 28.59
N THR A 182 -31.75 1.04 27.47
CA THR A 182 -31.00 2.31 27.40
C THR A 182 -31.83 3.50 27.92
N LEU A 183 -33.15 3.49 27.71
CA LEU A 183 -34.06 4.53 28.21
C LEU A 183 -34.36 4.40 29.72
N ASN A 184 -34.52 3.19 30.28
CA ASN A 184 -34.64 3.05 31.74
C ASN A 184 -33.38 3.55 32.47
N LEU A 185 -32.20 3.30 31.90
CA LEU A 185 -30.93 3.68 32.52
C LEU A 185 -30.80 5.21 32.65
N CYS A 186 -31.23 5.92 31.61
CA CYS A 186 -31.25 7.37 31.56
C CYS A 186 -32.28 8.01 32.51
N SER A 187 -33.46 7.41 32.66
CA SER A 187 -34.47 7.88 33.61
C SER A 187 -34.05 7.72 35.08
N GLN A 188 -33.12 6.79 35.36
CA GLN A 188 -32.63 6.51 36.72
C GLN A 188 -31.31 7.24 37.05
N LEU A 189 -30.53 7.64 36.05
CA LEU A 189 -29.39 8.53 36.18
C LEU A 189 -29.91 9.97 36.18
N ARG A 190 -30.12 10.56 37.37
CA ARG A 190 -30.56 11.96 37.58
C ARG A 190 -29.58 13.04 37.06
N ASP A 191 -28.70 12.73 36.11
CA ASP A 191 -27.72 13.63 35.51
C ASP A 191 -28.12 13.94 34.06
N ASN A 192 -28.82 15.06 33.86
CA ASN A 192 -29.29 15.53 32.55
C ASN A 192 -28.16 15.68 31.52
N GLU A 193 -26.91 15.93 31.93
CA GLU A 193 -25.76 16.04 31.03
C GLU A 193 -25.39 14.71 30.36
N ILE A 194 -25.50 13.57 31.06
CA ILE A 194 -25.21 12.25 30.48
C ILE A 194 -26.31 11.90 29.48
N TYR A 195 -27.57 12.22 29.84
CA TYR A 195 -28.73 12.03 28.98
C TYR A 195 -28.63 12.82 27.67
N ASP A 196 -28.35 14.12 27.73
CA ASP A 196 -28.25 14.97 26.54
C ASP A 196 -27.09 14.51 25.63
N ASN A 197 -25.95 14.13 26.19
CA ASN A 197 -24.80 13.63 25.41
C ASN A 197 -25.07 12.26 24.76
N LEU A 198 -25.84 11.37 25.40
CA LEU A 198 -26.21 10.05 24.86
C LEU A 198 -27.32 10.15 23.81
N VAL A 199 -28.33 10.96 24.05
CA VAL A 199 -29.50 11.13 23.17
C VAL A 199 -29.12 11.95 21.94
N GLN A 200 -28.33 13.01 22.10
CA GLN A 200 -27.90 13.85 20.98
C GLN A 200 -26.59 13.40 20.33
N CYS A 201 -25.81 12.51 20.97
CA CYS A 201 -24.50 12.00 20.50
C CYS A 201 -23.69 13.08 19.77
N ASN A 202 -23.14 14.03 20.52
CA ASN A 202 -22.31 15.09 19.96
C ASN A 202 -21.11 14.43 19.23
N PRO A 203 -20.96 14.58 17.90
CA PRO A 203 -19.85 13.98 17.14
C PRO A 203 -18.48 14.44 17.62
N ASN A 204 -18.43 15.58 18.34
CA ASN A 204 -17.21 16.14 18.92
C ASN A 204 -16.96 15.66 20.38
N TYR A 205 -17.68 14.67 20.89
CA TYR A 205 -17.49 14.21 22.28
C TYR A 205 -16.11 13.57 22.48
N LEU A 206 -15.70 12.69 21.56
CA LEU A 206 -14.36 12.11 21.49
C LEU A 206 -13.85 12.21 20.04
N PRO A 207 -12.57 12.58 19.81
CA PRO A 207 -11.99 12.54 18.48
C PRO A 207 -12.05 11.14 17.87
N LEU A 208 -12.21 11.06 16.54
CA LEU A 208 -12.29 9.80 15.80
C LEU A 208 -11.12 8.83 16.12
N PRO A 209 -9.84 9.28 16.13
CA PRO A 209 -8.72 8.39 16.48
C PRO A 209 -8.84 7.78 17.89
N ILE A 210 -9.39 8.53 18.84
CA ILE A 210 -9.57 8.08 20.23
C ILE A 210 -10.69 7.06 20.31
N SER A 211 -11.80 7.30 19.63
CA SER A 211 -12.91 6.34 19.56
C SER A 211 -12.46 5.01 18.96
N CYS A 212 -11.68 5.06 17.86
CA CYS A 212 -11.08 3.86 17.26
C CYS A 212 -10.10 3.17 18.21
N HIS A 213 -9.24 3.93 18.89
CA HIS A 213 -8.27 3.37 19.83
C HIS A 213 -8.96 2.67 21.02
N ILE A 214 -10.03 3.24 21.59
CA ILE A 214 -10.79 2.56 22.65
C ILE A 214 -11.42 1.26 22.14
N LEU A 215 -12.01 1.26 20.94
CA LEU A 215 -12.56 0.05 20.33
C LEU A 215 -11.49 -1.05 20.17
N THR A 216 -10.26 -0.69 19.78
CA THR A 216 -9.16 -1.65 19.68
C THR A 216 -8.73 -2.20 21.03
N LEU A 217 -8.68 -1.35 22.07
CA LEU A 217 -8.36 -1.79 23.43
C LEU A 217 -9.40 -2.77 23.98
N ILE A 218 -10.69 -2.56 23.64
CA ILE A 218 -11.77 -3.47 24.02
C ILE A 218 -11.60 -4.83 23.31
N LEU A 219 -11.36 -4.82 22.00
CA LEU A 219 -11.15 -6.05 21.23
C LEU A 219 -9.92 -6.83 21.74
N ASP A 220 -8.80 -6.15 21.93
CA ASP A 220 -7.56 -6.76 22.42
C ASP A 220 -7.76 -7.37 23.83
N ALA A 221 -8.46 -6.66 24.73
CA ALA A 221 -8.76 -7.18 26.06
C ALA A 221 -9.71 -8.39 26.03
N ALA A 222 -10.71 -8.39 25.14
CA ALA A 222 -11.62 -9.52 24.94
C ALA A 222 -10.85 -10.76 24.44
N GLN A 223 -9.98 -10.58 23.45
CA GLN A 223 -9.12 -11.64 22.90
C GLN A 223 -8.17 -12.21 23.97
N GLN A 224 -7.51 -11.36 24.76
CA GLN A 224 -6.67 -11.80 25.88
C GLN A 224 -7.45 -12.62 26.92
N SER A 225 -8.66 -12.17 27.26
CA SER A 225 -9.51 -12.91 28.20
C SER A 225 -9.91 -14.29 27.66
N LEU A 226 -10.19 -14.39 26.36
CA LEU A 226 -10.49 -15.66 25.68
C LEU A 226 -9.29 -16.63 25.75
N HIS A 227 -8.08 -16.16 25.47
CA HIS A 227 -6.85 -16.97 25.59
C HIS A 227 -6.61 -17.45 27.02
N THR A 228 -6.88 -16.60 28.01
CA THR A 228 -6.71 -16.94 29.43
C THR A 228 -7.71 -18.02 29.85
N VAL A 229 -8.97 -17.92 29.43
CA VAL A 229 -10.00 -18.92 29.71
C VAL A 229 -9.65 -20.26 29.04
N ARG A 230 -9.25 -20.26 27.76
CA ARG A 230 -8.90 -21.49 27.02
C ARG A 230 -7.66 -22.20 27.58
N SER A 231 -6.65 -21.46 28.03
CA SER A 231 -5.43 -22.05 28.63
C SER A 231 -5.68 -22.70 29.99
N VAL A 232 -6.65 -22.19 30.76
CA VAL A 232 -7.03 -22.74 32.08
C VAL A 232 -7.99 -23.92 31.96
N SER A 233 -8.87 -23.96 30.95
CA SER A 233 -9.90 -25.00 30.83
C SER A 233 -9.44 -26.30 30.15
N GLY A 234 -8.30 -26.33 29.47
CA GLY A 234 -7.70 -27.54 28.87
C GLY A 234 -8.58 -28.28 27.84
N LEU A 235 -9.69 -27.68 27.41
CA LEU A 235 -10.64 -28.23 26.45
C LEU A 235 -10.73 -27.28 25.24
N ASP A 236 -10.39 -27.78 24.07
CA ASP A 236 -10.45 -27.08 22.77
C ASP A 236 -11.90 -26.85 22.27
N SER A 237 -12.93 -27.07 23.09
CA SER A 237 -14.32 -27.02 22.63
C SER A 237 -15.33 -26.58 23.71
N VAL A 238 -15.09 -25.48 24.41
CA VAL A 238 -16.20 -24.78 25.09
C VAL A 238 -16.88 -23.88 24.06
N ASP A 239 -17.73 -24.51 23.26
CA ASP A 239 -18.72 -23.84 22.44
C ASP A 239 -19.59 -22.94 23.35
N GLY A 240 -19.64 -21.63 23.06
CA GLY A 240 -20.60 -20.71 23.69
C GLY A 240 -20.16 -19.92 24.94
N CYS A 241 -18.88 -19.58 25.13
CA CYS A 241 -18.50 -18.57 26.14
C CYS A 241 -19.02 -17.17 25.72
N CYS A 242 -19.66 -16.42 26.62
CA CYS A 242 -20.18 -15.06 26.34
C CYS A 242 -19.13 -14.13 25.73
N THR A 243 -17.86 -14.28 26.11
CA THR A 243 -16.72 -13.53 25.58
C THR A 243 -16.44 -13.84 24.11
N ASP A 244 -16.61 -15.11 23.69
CA ASP A 244 -16.36 -15.55 22.32
C ASP A 244 -17.39 -14.91 21.37
N ILE A 245 -18.67 -15.00 21.76
CA ILE A 245 -19.79 -14.38 21.03
C ILE A 245 -19.60 -12.85 20.95
N PHE A 246 -19.25 -12.21 22.07
CA PHE A 246 -18.96 -10.77 22.10
C PHE A 246 -17.81 -10.39 21.17
N SER A 247 -16.69 -11.12 21.24
CA SER A 247 -15.51 -10.79 20.44
C SER A 247 -15.76 -11.00 18.96
N ALA A 248 -16.46 -12.07 18.57
CA ALA A 248 -16.81 -12.35 17.18
C ALA A 248 -17.72 -11.24 16.59
N LYS A 249 -18.73 -10.80 17.36
CA LYS A 249 -19.63 -9.72 16.96
C LYS A 249 -18.90 -8.38 16.86
N LEU A 250 -18.09 -8.03 17.85
CA LEU A 250 -17.28 -6.79 17.80
C LEU A 250 -16.32 -6.80 16.60
N LEU A 251 -15.65 -7.92 16.34
CA LEU A 251 -14.75 -8.06 15.21
C LEU A 251 -15.48 -7.86 13.88
N TRP A 252 -16.67 -8.45 13.71
CA TRP A 252 -17.52 -8.23 12.55
C TRP A 252 -17.88 -6.76 12.36
N ASP A 253 -18.29 -6.09 13.44
CA ASP A 253 -18.69 -4.70 13.40
C ASP A 253 -17.53 -3.78 13.01
N LEU A 254 -16.36 -4.01 13.62
CA LEU A 254 -15.14 -3.28 13.31
C LEU A 254 -14.67 -3.54 11.87
N CYS A 255 -14.77 -4.77 11.35
CA CYS A 255 -14.43 -5.05 9.96
C CYS A 255 -15.29 -4.21 9.00
N ASN A 256 -16.61 -4.21 9.19
CA ASN A 256 -17.52 -3.49 8.29
C ASN A 256 -17.31 -1.96 8.34
N ILE A 257 -17.18 -1.40 9.54
CA ILE A 257 -16.89 0.03 9.71
C ILE A 257 -15.51 0.39 9.13
N THR A 258 -14.51 -0.45 9.32
CA THR A 258 -13.17 -0.21 8.76
C THR A 258 -13.21 -0.12 7.24
N ILE A 259 -13.89 -1.05 6.56
CA ILE A 259 -14.04 -1.01 5.10
C ILE A 259 -14.74 0.27 4.62
N GLN A 260 -15.74 0.76 5.37
CA GLN A 260 -16.41 2.03 5.06
C GLN A 260 -15.46 3.22 5.24
N MET A 261 -14.74 3.28 6.36
CA MET A 261 -13.77 4.33 6.69
C MET A 261 -12.68 4.46 5.62
N LEU A 262 -12.27 3.35 5.00
CA LEU A 262 -11.29 3.34 3.91
C LEU A 262 -11.75 4.11 2.66
N SER A 263 -13.06 4.31 2.48
CA SER A 263 -13.63 5.06 1.36
C SER A 263 -13.92 6.53 1.71
N GLN A 264 -13.56 6.99 2.90
CA GLN A 264 -13.84 8.35 3.39
C GLN A 264 -12.59 9.27 3.32
N SER A 265 -12.63 10.36 4.11
CA SER A 265 -11.53 11.32 4.22
C SER A 265 -10.24 10.72 4.79
N LEU A 266 -9.14 11.46 4.60
CA LEU A 266 -7.80 11.07 5.09
C LEU A 266 -7.78 10.71 6.58
N GLU A 267 -8.50 11.45 7.42
CA GLU A 267 -8.54 11.19 8.88
C GLU A 267 -9.16 9.83 9.19
N HIS A 268 -10.21 9.44 8.46
CA HIS A 268 -10.87 8.14 8.60
C HIS A 268 -9.97 7.02 8.13
N ARG A 269 -9.36 7.16 6.93
CA ARG A 269 -8.41 6.15 6.42
C ARG A 269 -7.23 5.97 7.36
N SER A 270 -6.63 7.07 7.84
CA SER A 270 -5.54 7.04 8.80
C SER A 270 -5.93 6.34 10.10
N SER A 271 -7.13 6.60 10.62
CA SER A 271 -7.63 5.96 11.85
C SER A 271 -7.88 4.46 11.66
N ALA A 272 -8.46 4.07 10.53
CA ALA A 272 -8.67 2.69 10.14
C ALA A 272 -7.34 1.92 10.02
N ILE A 273 -6.35 2.48 9.30
CA ILE A 273 -5.04 1.86 9.07
C ILE A 273 -4.21 1.78 10.36
N THR A 274 -4.24 2.82 11.19
CA THR A 274 -3.38 2.91 12.38
C THR A 274 -3.92 2.12 13.57
N PHE A 275 -5.24 2.10 13.76
CA PHE A 275 -5.85 1.51 14.95
C PHE A 275 -6.61 0.23 14.63
N LEU A 276 -7.61 0.29 13.75
CA LEU A 276 -8.57 -0.81 13.58
C LEU A 276 -7.95 -2.02 12.87
N LEU A 277 -7.31 -1.84 11.70
CA LEU A 277 -6.75 -2.93 10.91
C LEU A 277 -5.74 -3.80 11.69
N PRO A 278 -4.76 -3.24 12.43
CA PRO A 278 -3.81 -4.06 13.20
C PRO A 278 -4.48 -4.94 14.26
N SER A 279 -5.50 -4.43 14.96
CA SER A 279 -6.21 -5.19 16.00
C SER A 279 -7.13 -6.26 15.37
N ILE A 280 -7.82 -5.91 14.26
CA ILE A 280 -8.60 -6.86 13.46
C ILE A 280 -7.73 -8.02 12.97
N PHE A 281 -6.57 -7.71 12.38
CA PHE A 281 -5.66 -8.73 11.86
C PHE A 281 -5.09 -9.61 12.96
N ARG A 282 -4.74 -9.05 14.12
CA ARG A 282 -4.29 -9.84 15.28
C ARG A 282 -5.36 -10.82 15.79
N ALA A 283 -6.62 -10.40 15.80
CA ALA A 283 -7.73 -11.28 16.17
C ALA A 283 -7.91 -12.43 15.16
N LEU A 284 -7.80 -12.14 13.86
CA LEU A 284 -7.89 -13.13 12.79
C LEU A 284 -6.65 -14.04 12.68
N ASP A 285 -5.50 -13.57 13.15
CA ASP A 285 -4.29 -14.38 13.27
C ASP A 285 -4.48 -15.46 14.35
N SER A 286 -5.07 -15.06 15.47
CA SER A 286 -5.40 -15.94 16.60
C SER A 286 -6.51 -16.95 16.25
N HIS A 287 -7.47 -16.56 15.39
CA HIS A 287 -8.58 -17.40 14.94
C HIS A 287 -8.88 -17.18 13.46
N SER A 288 -8.65 -18.20 12.64
CA SER A 288 -8.70 -18.09 11.18
C SER A 288 -10.08 -17.74 10.59
N ALA A 289 -11.16 -18.09 11.29
CA ALA A 289 -12.52 -17.73 10.93
C ALA A 289 -13.41 -17.60 12.18
N PHE A 290 -14.37 -16.67 12.11
CA PHE A 290 -15.39 -16.47 13.13
C PHE A 290 -16.77 -16.68 12.52
N GLU A 291 -17.59 -17.51 13.15
CA GLU A 291 -19.02 -17.58 12.85
C GLU A 291 -19.76 -16.56 13.70
N VAL A 292 -20.55 -15.70 13.05
CA VAL A 292 -21.32 -14.65 13.72
C VAL A 292 -22.78 -14.82 13.34
N SER A 293 -23.64 -15.04 14.33
CA SER A 293 -25.09 -15.04 14.15
C SER A 293 -25.64 -13.63 14.34
N ILE A 294 -26.23 -13.05 13.28
CA ILE A 294 -26.83 -11.72 13.29
C ILE A 294 -28.28 -11.85 12.82
N ASN A 295 -29.23 -11.43 13.66
CA ASN A 295 -30.67 -11.50 13.37
C ASN A 295 -31.15 -12.91 12.93
N GLY A 296 -30.51 -13.97 13.44
CA GLY A 296 -30.82 -15.36 13.09
C GLY A 296 -30.15 -15.89 11.82
N GLN A 297 -29.32 -15.09 11.13
CA GLN A 297 -28.49 -15.53 10.00
C GLN A 297 -27.03 -15.70 10.44
N ASN A 298 -26.40 -16.80 10.02
CA ASN A 298 -24.99 -17.07 10.33
C ASN A 298 -24.09 -16.58 9.20
N TYR A 299 -23.13 -15.73 9.54
CA TYR A 299 -22.10 -15.21 8.65
C TYR A 299 -20.74 -15.77 9.07
N VAL A 300 -19.88 -16.07 8.09
CA VAL A 300 -18.51 -16.50 8.36
C VAL A 300 -17.56 -15.38 7.97
N LEU A 301 -16.91 -14.79 8.97
CA LEU A 301 -15.83 -13.84 8.77
C LEU A 301 -14.51 -14.60 8.65
N SER A 302 -13.92 -14.58 7.46
CA SER A 302 -12.63 -15.22 7.18
C SER A 302 -11.60 -14.21 6.69
N ARG A 303 -10.32 -14.54 6.85
CA ARG A 303 -9.18 -13.77 6.32
C ARG A 303 -9.39 -13.40 4.83
N ARG A 304 -9.84 -14.35 4.01
CA ARG A 304 -10.12 -14.15 2.58
C ARG A 304 -11.28 -13.21 2.29
N SER A 305 -12.39 -13.35 3.02
CA SER A 305 -13.54 -12.45 2.84
C SER A 305 -13.17 -10.99 3.14
N ILE A 306 -12.24 -10.76 4.07
CA ILE A 306 -11.74 -9.44 4.40
C ILE A 306 -10.74 -8.97 3.34
N LEU A 307 -9.82 -9.84 2.89
CA LEU A 307 -8.88 -9.52 1.83
C LEU A 307 -9.60 -9.06 0.55
N GLU A 308 -10.67 -9.74 0.16
CA GLU A 308 -11.48 -9.38 -1.01
C GLU A 308 -12.08 -7.95 -0.87
N LYS A 309 -12.67 -7.66 0.30
CA LYS A 309 -13.21 -6.33 0.60
C LYS A 309 -12.13 -5.26 0.63
N LEU A 310 -10.98 -5.54 1.25
CA LEU A 310 -9.83 -4.63 1.29
C LEU A 310 -9.28 -4.37 -0.11
N TRP A 311 -9.14 -5.42 -0.92
CA TRP A 311 -8.68 -5.30 -2.30
C TRP A 311 -9.62 -4.41 -3.13
N LYS A 312 -10.95 -4.57 -2.99
CA LYS A 312 -11.93 -3.69 -3.66
C LYS A 312 -11.74 -2.22 -3.27
N SER A 313 -11.49 -1.94 -1.99
CA SER A 313 -11.19 -0.58 -1.52
C SER A 313 -9.84 -0.07 -2.08
N CYS A 314 -8.79 -0.90 -2.05
CA CYS A 314 -7.47 -0.55 -2.59
C CYS A 314 -7.51 -0.25 -4.09
N LYS A 315 -8.25 -1.05 -4.89
CA LYS A 315 -8.46 -0.80 -6.32
C LYS A 315 -9.00 0.59 -6.59
N THR A 316 -9.97 1.02 -5.80
CA THR A 316 -10.55 2.37 -5.89
C THR A 316 -9.50 3.41 -5.52
N MET A 317 -8.82 3.24 -4.38
CA MET A 317 -7.79 4.16 -3.90
C MET A 317 -6.63 4.34 -4.87
N PHE A 318 -6.21 3.30 -5.60
CA PHE A 318 -5.13 3.42 -6.58
C PHE A 318 -5.43 4.43 -7.71
N SER A 319 -6.72 4.71 -7.95
CA SER A 319 -7.17 5.65 -8.99
C SER A 319 -7.43 7.08 -8.51
N LEU A 320 -7.43 7.35 -7.20
CA LEU A 320 -7.88 8.63 -6.64
C LEU A 320 -6.77 9.68 -6.50
N GLY A 321 -5.54 9.29 -6.13
CA GLY A 321 -4.44 10.24 -5.92
C GLY A 321 -3.21 9.64 -5.22
N PRO A 322 -2.10 10.38 -5.10
CA PRO A 322 -0.86 9.87 -4.49
C PRO A 322 -1.02 9.46 -3.02
N LEU A 323 -1.80 10.21 -2.24
CA LEU A 323 -2.03 9.90 -0.82
C LEU A 323 -2.85 8.62 -0.66
N GLU A 324 -3.93 8.48 -1.42
CA GLU A 324 -4.78 7.29 -1.46
C GLU A 324 -4.00 6.06 -1.95
N ARG A 325 -3.14 6.24 -2.95
CA ARG A 325 -2.23 5.18 -3.42
C ARG A 325 -1.31 4.69 -2.30
N ARG A 326 -0.69 5.60 -1.56
CA ARG A 326 0.16 5.26 -0.40
C ARG A 326 -0.62 4.53 0.69
N ASP A 327 -1.84 4.96 0.97
CA ASP A 327 -2.73 4.31 1.93
C ASP A 327 -3.07 2.87 1.47
N ALA A 328 -3.33 2.65 0.17
CA ALA A 328 -3.58 1.33 -0.41
C ALA A 328 -2.38 0.37 -0.26
N TYR A 329 -1.16 0.82 -0.54
CA TYR A 329 0.06 0.03 -0.26
C TYR A 329 0.23 -0.25 1.24
N SER A 330 -0.09 0.71 2.10
CA SER A 330 -0.03 0.54 3.56
C SER A 330 -1.01 -0.52 4.04
N ILE A 331 -2.23 -0.59 3.49
CA ILE A 331 -3.23 -1.60 3.82
C ILE A 331 -2.77 -3.01 3.40
N LEU A 332 -2.32 -3.16 2.15
CA LEU A 332 -1.88 -4.46 1.63
C LEU A 332 -0.62 -4.97 2.33
N SER A 333 0.36 -4.09 2.57
CA SER A 333 1.56 -4.44 3.33
C SER A 333 1.23 -4.82 4.77
N LEU A 334 0.30 -4.11 5.41
CA LEU A 334 -0.17 -4.47 6.75
C LEU A 334 -0.84 -5.84 6.76
N TYR A 335 -1.75 -6.14 5.82
CA TYR A 335 -2.39 -7.47 5.73
C TYR A 335 -1.34 -8.60 5.61
N LEU A 336 -0.38 -8.45 4.69
CA LEU A 336 0.68 -9.44 4.44
C LEU A 336 1.75 -9.51 5.54
N SER A 337 1.74 -8.56 6.48
CA SER A 337 2.58 -8.64 7.68
C SER A 337 2.04 -9.58 8.74
N PHE A 338 0.71 -9.76 8.77
CA PHE A 338 0.05 -10.70 9.68
C PHE A 338 -0.15 -12.07 9.03
N PHE A 339 -0.45 -12.12 7.72
CA PHE A 339 -0.83 -13.37 7.07
C PHE A 339 0.13 -13.76 5.95
N THR A 340 0.60 -15.01 5.98
CA THR A 340 1.28 -15.62 4.83
C THR A 340 0.23 -16.27 3.93
N TYR A 341 0.51 -16.28 2.62
CA TYR A 341 -0.35 -16.99 1.66
C TYR A 341 -0.33 -18.52 1.85
N THR A 342 0.66 -19.06 2.58
CA THR A 342 0.81 -20.49 2.87
C THR A 342 -0.09 -21.01 3.98
N ASP A 343 -0.38 -20.18 4.99
CA ASP A 343 -1.30 -20.54 6.09
C ASP A 343 -2.73 -20.83 5.59
N GLU A 344 -3.08 -20.38 4.40
CA GLU A 344 -4.44 -20.45 3.85
C GLU A 344 -4.74 -21.72 3.03
N CYS A 345 -3.75 -22.60 2.80
CA CYS A 345 -3.95 -23.86 2.05
C CYS A 345 -4.52 -25.00 2.91
N GLN A 346 -4.45 -24.91 4.24
CA GLN A 346 -4.86 -26.00 5.12
C GLN A 346 -6.39 -26.18 5.26
N TYR A 347 -7.19 -25.16 4.93
CA TYR A 347 -8.66 -25.21 5.06
C TYR A 347 -9.43 -25.49 3.76
N ILE A 348 -8.74 -25.68 2.63
CA ILE A 348 -9.35 -25.96 1.32
C ILE A 348 -10.12 -27.31 1.32
N TYR A 349 -9.85 -28.19 2.29
CA TYR A 349 -10.49 -29.50 2.37
C TYR A 349 -11.92 -29.50 2.97
N MET A 350 -12.46 -28.38 3.46
CA MET A 350 -13.75 -28.39 4.19
C MET A 350 -14.90 -27.59 3.58
N SER A 351 -14.72 -26.77 2.53
CA SER A 351 -15.83 -26.08 1.87
C SER A 351 -15.77 -26.18 0.34
N SER A 352 -16.27 -27.29 -0.18
CA SER A 352 -16.56 -27.45 -1.60
C SER A 352 -17.79 -26.63 -1.97
N THR A 353 -17.63 -25.40 -2.49
CA THR A 353 -18.50 -24.79 -3.54
C THR A 353 -18.27 -23.29 -3.81
N ALA A 354 -17.49 -22.54 -3.01
CA ALA A 354 -17.26 -21.11 -3.28
C ALA A 354 -15.94 -20.87 -4.04
N GLU A 355 -15.98 -20.12 -5.14
CA GLU A 355 -14.78 -19.60 -5.80
C GLU A 355 -13.97 -18.81 -4.76
N VAL A 356 -12.73 -19.25 -4.54
CA VAL A 356 -11.85 -18.68 -3.53
C VAL A 356 -11.15 -17.46 -4.13
N PHE A 357 -11.36 -16.27 -3.57
CA PHE A 357 -10.66 -15.06 -3.99
C PHE A 357 -9.14 -15.21 -3.81
N ASP A 358 -8.37 -14.98 -4.88
CA ASP A 358 -6.90 -15.00 -4.91
C ASP A 358 -6.38 -13.72 -5.56
N LEU A 359 -5.61 -12.93 -4.81
CA LEU A 359 -5.05 -11.67 -5.30
C LEU A 359 -4.14 -11.86 -6.52
N ARG A 360 -3.46 -13.01 -6.62
CA ARG A 360 -2.53 -13.33 -7.73
C ARG A 360 -3.27 -13.51 -9.06
N SER A 361 -4.57 -13.78 -9.02
CA SER A 361 -5.41 -13.91 -10.20
C SER A 361 -5.78 -12.56 -10.82
N GLU A 362 -5.65 -11.46 -10.07
CA GLU A 362 -6.04 -10.12 -10.49
C GLU A 362 -4.91 -9.44 -11.28
N LYS A 363 -5.10 -9.19 -12.58
CA LYS A 363 -4.12 -8.47 -13.42
C LYS A 363 -3.75 -7.10 -12.84
N GLN A 364 -4.75 -6.37 -12.36
CA GLN A 364 -4.58 -5.03 -11.81
C GLN A 364 -3.66 -5.01 -10.59
N PHE A 365 -3.60 -6.10 -9.82
CA PHE A 365 -2.65 -6.21 -8.71
C PHE A 365 -1.20 -6.12 -9.19
N TRP A 366 -0.83 -6.90 -10.20
CA TRP A 366 0.53 -6.91 -10.74
C TRP A 366 0.90 -5.58 -11.42
N ASP A 367 -0.04 -4.98 -12.14
CA ASP A 367 0.16 -3.66 -12.76
C ASP A 367 0.39 -2.57 -11.69
N GLU A 368 -0.33 -2.62 -10.57
CA GLU A 368 -0.08 -1.69 -9.46
C GLU A 368 1.25 -1.99 -8.76
N MET A 369 1.64 -3.26 -8.55
CA MET A 369 2.96 -3.55 -7.98
C MET A 369 4.10 -2.98 -8.83
N LYS A 370 4.05 -3.15 -10.16
CA LYS A 370 5.01 -2.54 -11.10
C LYS A 370 5.07 -1.02 -10.95
N LYS A 371 3.92 -0.33 -10.90
CA LYS A 371 3.85 1.13 -10.67
C LYS A 371 4.42 1.53 -9.32
N GLY A 372 4.13 0.78 -8.25
CA GLY A 372 4.62 1.07 -6.90
C GLY A 372 6.13 0.95 -6.79
N LEU A 373 6.74 0.03 -7.54
CA LEU A 373 8.19 -0.15 -7.59
C LEU A 373 8.91 1.01 -8.28
N VAL A 374 8.27 1.71 -9.23
CA VAL A 374 8.85 2.89 -9.89
C VAL A 374 8.43 4.22 -9.27
N ASP A 375 7.71 4.19 -8.15
CA ASP A 375 7.21 5.40 -7.50
C ASP A 375 8.36 6.32 -7.01
N LYS A 376 8.11 7.63 -6.98
CA LYS A 376 9.08 8.62 -6.52
C LYS A 376 9.33 8.50 -5.01
N GLU A 377 8.33 8.11 -4.22
CA GLU A 377 8.45 7.92 -2.78
C GLU A 377 9.09 6.57 -2.42
N SER A 378 10.21 6.59 -1.69
CA SER A 378 10.89 5.35 -1.26
C SER A 378 10.01 4.47 -0.35
N SER A 379 9.13 5.07 0.46
CA SER A 379 8.17 4.30 1.29
C SER A 379 7.22 3.46 0.44
N VAL A 380 6.69 4.01 -0.66
CA VAL A 380 5.80 3.29 -1.58
C VAL A 380 6.57 2.17 -2.28
N ARG A 381 7.79 2.44 -2.75
CA ARG A 381 8.66 1.43 -3.35
C ARG A 381 8.94 0.25 -2.42
N LYS A 382 9.28 0.54 -1.16
CA LYS A 382 9.54 -0.48 -0.14
C LYS A 382 8.31 -1.30 0.21
N GLN A 383 7.15 -0.65 0.33
CA GLN A 383 5.88 -1.35 0.57
C GLN A 383 5.49 -2.24 -0.62
N SER A 384 5.61 -1.74 -1.86
CA SER A 384 5.35 -2.52 -3.08
C SER A 384 6.26 -3.74 -3.17
N LEU A 385 7.57 -3.56 -2.94
CA LEU A 385 8.54 -4.66 -2.91
C LEU A 385 8.20 -5.69 -1.83
N TYR A 386 7.83 -5.24 -0.63
CA TYR A 386 7.43 -6.10 0.46
C TYR A 386 6.20 -6.94 0.11
N ILE A 387 5.14 -6.30 -0.42
CA ILE A 387 3.90 -6.96 -0.86
C ILE A 387 4.22 -8.02 -1.92
N LEU A 388 5.03 -7.66 -2.91
CA LEU A 388 5.43 -8.55 -4.00
C LEU A 388 6.19 -9.78 -3.48
N LYS A 389 7.21 -9.58 -2.64
CA LYS A 389 7.98 -10.68 -2.02
C LYS A 389 7.09 -11.63 -1.21
N ARG A 390 6.22 -11.08 -0.37
CA ARG A 390 5.28 -11.85 0.44
C ARG A 390 4.28 -12.65 -0.40
N THR A 391 3.83 -12.08 -1.51
CA THR A 391 2.85 -12.72 -2.41
C THR A 391 3.47 -13.89 -3.20
N ILE A 392 4.73 -13.77 -3.60
CA ILE A 392 5.47 -14.83 -4.33
C ILE A 392 5.99 -15.91 -3.36
N ASN A 393 6.09 -15.60 -2.07
CA ASN A 393 6.42 -16.51 -0.97
C ASN A 393 7.77 -17.23 -1.13
N LEU A 394 8.84 -16.46 -1.37
CA LEU A 394 10.22 -16.98 -1.42
C LEU A 394 10.81 -17.27 -0.03
N ASP A 395 10.26 -16.69 1.03
CA ASP A 395 10.88 -16.68 2.37
C ASP A 395 10.91 -18.06 3.06
N GLU A 396 9.92 -18.93 2.82
CA GLU A 396 9.80 -20.19 3.59
C GLU A 396 10.59 -21.37 3.03
N LYS A 397 10.87 -21.41 1.72
CA LYS A 397 11.50 -22.59 1.10
C LYS A 397 13.03 -22.52 1.00
N ASN A 398 13.61 -21.33 1.14
CA ASN A 398 15.04 -21.13 0.91
C ASN A 398 15.94 -21.30 2.15
N GLN A 399 15.37 -21.49 3.36
CA GLN A 399 16.18 -21.83 4.53
C GLN A 399 16.75 -23.27 4.50
N TYR A 400 16.26 -24.15 3.63
CA TYR A 400 16.65 -25.57 3.62
C TYR A 400 17.56 -26.03 2.47
N GLN A 401 18.02 -25.16 1.56
CA GLN A 401 18.90 -25.59 0.46
C GLN A 401 20.04 -24.62 0.13
N THR A 402 20.77 -24.13 1.14
CA THR A 402 22.15 -23.63 0.93
C THR A 402 23.17 -24.74 1.21
N THR A 403 23.04 -25.89 0.55
CA THR A 403 24.17 -26.82 0.44
C THR A 403 25.06 -26.33 -0.70
N VAL A 404 26.00 -25.46 -0.34
CA VAL A 404 27.06 -24.97 -1.24
C VAL A 404 27.81 -26.17 -1.81
N LYS A 405 27.52 -26.54 -3.07
CA LYS A 405 28.45 -27.32 -3.89
C LYS A 405 29.25 -26.32 -4.71
N THR A 406 30.41 -25.95 -4.19
CA THR A 406 31.46 -25.26 -4.93
C THR A 406 31.88 -26.13 -6.12
N ILE A 407 31.49 -25.73 -7.34
CA ILE A 407 32.25 -26.10 -8.52
C ILE A 407 33.39 -25.09 -8.62
N ASP A 408 34.61 -25.61 -8.51
CA ASP A 408 35.84 -24.84 -8.49
C ASP A 408 36.23 -24.42 -9.92
N GLU A 409 35.70 -23.28 -10.38
CA GLU A 409 36.26 -22.54 -11.52
C GLU A 409 37.14 -21.37 -11.03
N ARG A 410 38.00 -21.64 -10.04
CA ARG A 410 39.09 -20.72 -9.68
C ARG A 410 40.26 -20.91 -10.67
N SER A 411 40.27 -20.20 -11.80
CA SER A 411 41.57 -19.91 -12.44
C SER A 411 41.62 -18.84 -13.53
N LEU A 412 40.52 -18.35 -14.11
CA LEU A 412 40.62 -17.48 -15.29
C LEU A 412 40.07 -16.05 -15.16
N VAL A 413 39.23 -15.75 -14.16
CA VAL A 413 38.49 -14.47 -14.08
C VAL A 413 39.26 -13.34 -13.36
N TYR A 414 40.33 -13.63 -12.62
CA TYR A 414 40.99 -12.65 -11.75
C TYR A 414 42.10 -11.79 -12.40
N ARG A 415 42.35 -11.93 -13.71
CA ARG A 415 43.46 -11.21 -14.36
C ARG A 415 43.00 -9.82 -14.80
N GLY A 416 43.29 -8.81 -13.99
CA GLY A 416 43.08 -7.39 -14.32
C GLY A 416 42.21 -6.60 -13.33
N MET A 417 41.58 -7.28 -12.35
CA MET A 417 40.69 -6.63 -11.40
C MET A 417 41.41 -5.88 -10.28
N THR A 418 40.88 -4.71 -9.91
CA THR A 418 41.33 -3.95 -8.74
C THR A 418 40.98 -4.69 -7.44
N LYS A 419 41.62 -4.33 -6.31
CA LYS A 419 41.28 -4.93 -4.99
C LYS A 419 39.81 -4.69 -4.61
N ARG A 420 39.27 -3.54 -5.01
CA ARG A 420 37.87 -3.16 -4.76
C ARG A 420 36.89 -4.00 -5.57
N GLU A 421 37.18 -4.21 -6.86
CA GLU A 421 36.38 -5.08 -7.73
C GLU A 421 36.36 -6.53 -7.23
N ARG A 422 37.51 -7.06 -6.79
CA ARG A 422 37.57 -8.42 -6.23
C ARG A 422 36.70 -8.58 -4.99
N TRP A 423 36.74 -7.60 -4.09
CA TRP A 423 35.91 -7.63 -2.88
C TRP A 423 34.42 -7.52 -3.23
N ALA A 424 34.05 -6.62 -4.15
CA ALA A 424 32.67 -6.49 -4.61
C ALA A 424 32.15 -7.77 -5.29
N GLU A 425 33.00 -8.46 -6.06
CA GLU A 425 32.67 -9.74 -6.70
C GLU A 425 32.50 -10.88 -5.67
N GLU A 426 33.34 -10.91 -4.64
CA GLU A 426 33.21 -11.87 -3.53
C GLU A 426 31.95 -11.62 -2.71
N GLU A 427 31.61 -10.35 -2.44
CA GLU A 427 30.40 -9.96 -1.74
C GLU A 427 29.14 -10.24 -2.59
N ALA A 428 29.15 -9.91 -3.88
CA ALA A 428 28.08 -10.24 -4.82
C ALA A 428 27.83 -11.76 -4.87
N LYS A 429 28.90 -12.57 -4.93
CA LYS A 429 28.78 -14.04 -4.86
C LYS A 429 28.18 -14.51 -3.54
N SER A 430 28.52 -13.87 -2.42
CA SER A 430 27.93 -14.19 -1.11
C SER A 430 26.42 -13.89 -1.05
N LEU A 431 25.93 -12.93 -1.83
CA LEU A 431 24.52 -12.59 -2.00
C LEU A 431 23.80 -13.46 -3.04
N GLY A 432 24.47 -14.45 -3.62
CA GLY A 432 23.88 -15.37 -4.58
C GLY A 432 24.06 -15.01 -6.06
N VAL A 433 24.85 -13.97 -6.38
CA VAL A 433 25.20 -13.65 -7.77
C VAL A 433 26.06 -14.78 -8.37
N GLY A 434 25.67 -15.30 -9.53
CA GLY A 434 26.41 -16.40 -10.15
C GLY A 434 25.87 -17.81 -9.89
N ILE A 435 24.91 -17.98 -8.96
CA ILE A 435 24.43 -19.31 -8.57
C ILE A 435 23.41 -19.81 -9.61
N ILE A 436 23.92 -20.41 -10.69
CA ILE A 436 23.09 -21.19 -11.61
C ILE A 436 22.83 -22.56 -10.96
N SER A 437 21.65 -22.75 -10.38
CA SER A 437 21.26 -24.08 -9.91
C SER A 437 20.86 -24.92 -11.13
N ASN A 438 21.72 -25.87 -11.52
CA ASN A 438 21.50 -26.86 -12.60
C ASN A 438 20.37 -27.88 -12.30
N LYS A 439 19.30 -27.49 -11.59
CA LYS A 439 18.15 -28.37 -11.34
C LYS A 439 17.05 -28.06 -12.36
N SER A 440 16.75 -29.07 -13.18
CA SER A 440 15.78 -29.05 -14.29
C SER A 440 14.32 -29.11 -13.81
N ASP A 441 13.94 -28.28 -12.85
CA ASP A 441 12.56 -28.15 -12.40
C ASP A 441 11.98 -26.82 -12.90
N PHE A 442 10.85 -26.85 -13.61
CA PHE A 442 10.16 -25.67 -14.13
C PHE A 442 9.91 -24.61 -13.04
N LEU A 443 9.46 -25.05 -11.85
CA LEU A 443 9.25 -24.17 -10.70
C LEU A 443 10.57 -23.55 -10.20
N SER A 444 11.68 -24.30 -10.23
CA SER A 444 13.02 -23.79 -9.90
C SER A 444 13.42 -22.66 -10.86
N SER A 445 13.07 -22.76 -12.15
CA SER A 445 13.38 -21.72 -13.13
C SER A 445 12.60 -20.41 -12.90
N CYS A 446 11.33 -20.50 -12.47
CA CYS A 446 10.53 -19.30 -12.18
C CYS A 446 10.99 -18.61 -10.89
N TYR A 447 11.31 -19.37 -9.85
CA TYR A 447 11.82 -18.81 -8.59
C TYR A 447 13.18 -18.13 -8.80
N GLN A 448 14.08 -18.73 -9.59
CA GLN A 448 15.37 -18.12 -9.95
C GLN A 448 15.20 -16.76 -10.66
N LYS A 449 14.20 -16.62 -11.54
CA LYS A 449 13.90 -15.32 -12.17
C LYS A 449 13.48 -14.28 -11.13
N TRP A 450 12.60 -14.66 -10.18
CA TRP A 450 12.16 -13.74 -9.13
C TRP A 450 13.30 -13.37 -8.18
N GLU A 451 14.16 -14.32 -7.82
CA GLU A 451 15.36 -14.07 -7.02
C GLU A 451 16.31 -13.09 -7.73
N ALA A 452 16.57 -13.30 -9.02
CA ALA A 452 17.40 -12.40 -9.82
C ALA A 452 16.78 -10.99 -9.91
N PHE A 453 15.46 -10.89 -10.11
CA PHE A 453 14.74 -9.62 -10.12
C PHE A 453 14.85 -8.90 -8.77
N PHE A 454 14.53 -9.58 -7.66
CA PHE A 454 14.56 -8.98 -6.33
C PHE A 454 15.96 -8.53 -5.94
N LEU A 455 16.97 -9.35 -6.23
CA LEU A 455 18.36 -8.99 -5.99
C LEU A 455 18.73 -7.71 -6.76
N LEU A 456 18.47 -7.65 -8.06
CA LEU A 456 18.75 -6.46 -8.86
C LEU A 456 18.00 -5.22 -8.34
N TYR A 457 16.74 -5.39 -7.96
CA TYR A 457 15.92 -4.30 -7.47
C TYR A 457 16.44 -3.77 -6.13
N GLU A 458 16.75 -4.65 -5.18
CA GLU A 458 17.33 -4.26 -3.88
C GLU A 458 18.70 -3.61 -4.06
N MET A 459 19.51 -4.09 -5.01
CA MET A 459 20.79 -3.47 -5.34
C MET A 459 20.65 -2.03 -5.84
N LEU A 460 19.58 -1.73 -6.57
CA LEU A 460 19.25 -0.37 -7.00
C LEU A 460 18.64 0.51 -5.90
N GLU A 461 18.11 -0.06 -4.82
CA GLU A 461 17.43 0.70 -3.75
C GLU A 461 18.30 0.89 -2.51
N GLU A 462 19.04 -0.14 -2.08
CA GLU A 462 19.66 -0.19 -0.74
C GLU A 462 21.19 -0.32 -0.76
N TYR A 463 21.79 -0.79 -1.86
CA TYR A 463 23.22 -1.13 -1.90
C TYR A 463 24.09 -0.08 -2.62
N GLY A 464 25.38 -0.11 -2.31
CA GLY A 464 26.36 0.79 -2.92
C GLY A 464 26.68 0.45 -4.38
N THR A 465 27.18 1.43 -5.13
CA THR A 465 27.46 1.31 -6.58
C THR A 465 28.31 0.11 -6.99
N HIS A 466 29.29 -0.25 -6.17
CA HIS A 466 30.23 -1.34 -6.42
C HIS A 466 29.53 -2.70 -6.49
N LEU A 467 28.46 -2.90 -5.74
CA LEU A 467 27.66 -4.11 -5.77
C LEU A 467 26.81 -4.16 -7.05
N VAL A 468 26.20 -3.04 -7.43
CA VAL A 468 25.44 -2.94 -8.69
C VAL A 468 26.33 -3.30 -9.89
N GLU A 469 27.56 -2.77 -9.93
CA GLU A 469 28.53 -3.09 -10.98
C GLU A 469 28.87 -4.58 -11.08
N ALA A 470 29.05 -5.25 -9.93
CA ALA A 470 29.38 -6.67 -9.87
C ALA A 470 28.21 -7.58 -10.27
N ALA A 471 26.97 -7.24 -9.92
CA ALA A 471 25.82 -8.11 -10.14
C ALA A 471 25.04 -7.85 -11.43
N TRP A 472 24.96 -6.59 -11.87
CA TRP A 472 24.02 -6.15 -12.89
C TRP A 472 24.09 -6.99 -14.16
N SER A 473 25.29 -7.10 -14.74
CA SER A 473 25.49 -7.79 -16.01
C SER A 473 25.16 -9.28 -15.92
N HIS A 474 25.54 -9.94 -14.81
CA HIS A 474 25.30 -11.37 -14.64
C HIS A 474 23.80 -11.68 -14.50
N GLN A 475 23.11 -10.96 -13.62
CA GLN A 475 21.68 -11.20 -13.36
C GLN A 475 20.79 -10.75 -14.51
N MET A 476 21.12 -9.63 -15.17
CA MET A 476 20.38 -9.18 -16.36
C MET A 476 20.52 -10.19 -17.50
N THR A 477 21.71 -10.75 -17.69
CA THR A 477 21.96 -11.83 -18.67
C THR A 477 21.15 -13.07 -18.33
N LEU A 478 21.04 -13.45 -17.05
CA LEU A 478 20.19 -14.56 -16.61
C LEU A 478 18.71 -14.31 -16.94
N LEU A 479 18.17 -13.13 -16.61
CA LEU A 479 16.78 -12.77 -16.91
C LEU A 479 16.51 -12.78 -18.42
N LEU A 480 17.41 -12.20 -19.22
CA LEU A 480 17.30 -12.19 -20.68
C LEU A 480 17.43 -13.58 -21.30
N HIS A 481 18.37 -14.44 -20.86
CA HIS A 481 18.49 -15.81 -21.39
C HIS A 481 17.34 -16.72 -20.95
N SER A 482 16.80 -16.53 -19.74
CA SER A 482 15.64 -17.28 -19.27
C SER A 482 14.37 -17.03 -20.11
N SER A 483 14.35 -15.94 -20.89
CA SER A 483 13.29 -15.60 -21.85
C SER A 483 13.43 -16.34 -23.20
N LEU A 484 14.52 -17.08 -23.45
CA LEU A 484 14.71 -17.79 -24.72
C LEU A 484 14.20 -19.24 -24.73
N SER A 485 13.85 -19.83 -23.59
CA SER A 485 13.47 -21.26 -23.51
C SER A 485 12.04 -21.51 -23.98
N PRO A 486 11.81 -22.21 -25.13
CA PRO A 486 10.47 -22.46 -25.67
C PRO A 486 9.73 -23.63 -24.97
N GLU A 487 10.41 -24.43 -24.16
CA GLU A 487 9.87 -25.68 -23.58
C GLU A 487 8.96 -25.46 -22.36
N ASN A 488 8.77 -24.23 -21.93
CA ASN A 488 8.00 -23.87 -20.74
C ASN A 488 6.47 -23.79 -20.97
N SER A 489 5.98 -24.21 -22.14
CA SER A 489 4.54 -24.22 -22.48
C SER A 489 3.85 -25.58 -22.31
N VAL A 490 4.41 -26.50 -21.51
CA VAL A 490 3.74 -27.77 -21.20
C VAL A 490 2.50 -27.48 -20.35
N LYS A 491 1.32 -27.68 -20.96
CA LYS A 491 0.01 -27.71 -20.29
C LYS A 491 0.10 -28.49 -18.99
N THR A 492 -0.07 -27.82 -17.86
CA THR A 492 -0.22 -28.47 -16.56
C THR A 492 -1.54 -29.23 -16.52
N ILE A 493 -1.44 -30.56 -16.38
CA ILE A 493 -2.56 -31.51 -16.34
C ILE A 493 -3.27 -31.54 -14.97
N ASN A 494 -2.80 -30.80 -13.97
CA ASN A 494 -3.51 -30.65 -12.69
C ASN A 494 -3.75 -29.17 -12.40
N GLY A 495 -5.02 -28.79 -12.23
CA GLY A 495 -5.53 -27.41 -12.14
C GLY A 495 -5.05 -26.53 -10.96
N ASN A 496 -3.90 -26.82 -10.36
CA ASN A 496 -3.28 -26.06 -9.26
C ASN A 496 -1.89 -25.48 -9.62
N ALA A 497 -1.67 -25.11 -10.88
CA ALA A 497 -0.48 -24.36 -11.26
C ALA A 497 -0.74 -22.87 -11.07
N CYS A 498 -0.19 -22.29 -9.99
CA CYS A 498 -0.13 -20.85 -9.79
C CYS A 498 0.50 -20.23 -11.05
N ARG A 499 -0.26 -19.45 -11.83
CA ARG A 499 0.34 -18.63 -12.89
C ARG A 499 1.25 -17.62 -12.20
N THR A 500 2.55 -17.84 -12.28
CA THR A 500 3.52 -16.88 -11.80
C THR A 500 3.68 -15.86 -12.92
N TRP A 501 3.37 -14.59 -12.67
CA TRP A 501 3.29 -13.53 -13.67
C TRP A 501 4.65 -13.13 -14.31
N MET A 502 5.64 -14.02 -14.35
CA MET A 502 6.87 -13.92 -15.17
C MET A 502 7.06 -15.15 -16.09
N ASP A 503 5.97 -15.88 -16.35
CA ASP A 503 6.00 -17.09 -17.19
C ASP A 503 5.93 -16.76 -18.70
N SER A 504 5.32 -15.63 -19.09
CA SER A 504 5.28 -15.18 -20.49
C SER A 504 6.46 -14.26 -20.82
N LEU A 505 6.84 -14.22 -22.10
CA LEU A 505 7.91 -13.32 -22.57
C LEU A 505 7.53 -11.86 -22.39
N GLU A 506 6.28 -11.49 -22.71
CA GLU A 506 5.78 -10.13 -22.57
C GLU A 506 5.87 -9.65 -21.11
N GLU A 507 5.45 -10.48 -20.14
CA GLU A 507 5.50 -10.10 -18.74
C GLU A 507 6.94 -9.96 -18.22
N ILE A 508 7.89 -10.80 -18.66
CA ILE A 508 9.30 -10.63 -18.28
C ILE A 508 9.80 -9.24 -18.69
N PHE A 509 9.46 -8.77 -19.89
CA PHE A 509 9.88 -7.44 -20.36
C PHE A 509 9.18 -6.29 -19.63
N GLU A 510 7.95 -6.48 -19.15
CA GLU A 510 7.28 -5.56 -18.23
C GLU A 510 8.03 -5.43 -16.89
N TRP A 511 8.53 -6.53 -16.32
CA TRP A 511 9.35 -6.49 -15.11
C TRP A 511 10.76 -5.94 -15.36
N LEU A 512 11.37 -6.26 -16.51
CA LEU A 512 12.66 -5.67 -16.88
C LEU A 512 12.56 -4.15 -17.06
N ALA A 513 11.44 -3.65 -17.60
CA ALA A 513 11.19 -2.22 -17.70
C ALA A 513 11.22 -1.51 -16.34
N VAL A 514 10.69 -2.15 -15.28
CA VAL A 514 10.78 -1.65 -13.90
C VAL A 514 12.24 -1.51 -13.45
N LEU A 515 13.08 -2.51 -13.70
CA LEU A 515 14.51 -2.45 -13.34
C LEU A 515 15.26 -1.38 -14.13
N TRP A 516 15.01 -1.27 -15.43
CA TRP A 516 15.65 -0.26 -16.27
C TRP A 516 15.22 1.16 -15.86
N GLU A 517 13.93 1.39 -15.64
CA GLU A 517 13.42 2.68 -15.18
C GLU A 517 14.05 3.09 -13.85
N ARG A 518 14.12 2.16 -12.88
CA ARG A 518 14.81 2.44 -11.62
C ARG A 518 16.28 2.73 -11.78
N GLY A 519 16.96 2.00 -12.67
CA GLY A 519 18.36 2.22 -12.98
C GLY A 519 18.63 3.56 -13.68
N PHE A 520 17.76 4.00 -14.59
CA PHE A 520 17.88 5.29 -15.27
C PHE A 520 17.63 6.47 -14.33
N CYS A 521 16.75 6.29 -13.35
CA CYS A 521 16.41 7.31 -12.34
C CYS A 521 17.24 7.19 -11.05
N HIS A 522 18.33 6.43 -11.05
CA HIS A 522 19.14 6.20 -9.85
C HIS A 522 19.94 7.46 -9.44
N ASP A 523 20.08 7.71 -8.13
CA ASP A 523 20.76 8.92 -7.61
C ASP A 523 22.24 8.99 -8.00
N ASN A 524 22.87 7.83 -8.18
CA ASN A 524 24.27 7.74 -8.60
C ASN A 524 24.44 7.77 -10.13
N PRO A 525 25.18 8.74 -10.70
CA PRO A 525 25.39 8.86 -12.15
C PRO A 525 26.15 7.68 -12.78
N GLN A 526 27.02 6.99 -12.04
CA GLN A 526 27.74 5.82 -12.54
C GLN A 526 26.79 4.65 -12.78
N VAL A 527 25.84 4.43 -11.86
CA VAL A 527 24.82 3.39 -11.98
C VAL A 527 23.90 3.70 -13.17
N ARG A 528 23.45 4.95 -13.32
CA ARG A 528 22.66 5.36 -14.50
C ARG A 528 23.38 5.03 -15.81
N CYS A 529 24.66 5.37 -15.91
CA CYS A 529 25.48 5.05 -17.09
C CYS A 529 25.66 3.55 -17.30
N LEU A 530 25.88 2.77 -16.24
CA LEU A 530 26.01 1.32 -16.32
C LEU A 530 24.73 0.68 -16.88
N VAL A 531 23.58 1.05 -16.33
CA VAL A 531 22.28 0.49 -16.73
C VAL A 531 21.92 0.90 -18.15
N MET A 532 22.09 2.19 -18.51
CA MET A 532 21.89 2.68 -19.88
C MET A 532 22.79 1.96 -20.89
N ARG A 533 24.08 1.80 -20.56
CA ARG A 533 25.02 1.08 -21.42
C ARG A 533 24.63 -0.39 -21.55
N SER A 534 24.24 -1.04 -20.46
CA SER A 534 23.78 -2.43 -20.48
C SER A 534 22.56 -2.61 -21.39
N PHE A 535 21.58 -1.71 -21.33
CA PHE A 535 20.40 -1.74 -22.21
C PHE A 535 20.78 -1.54 -23.68
N LEU A 536 21.55 -0.50 -23.99
CA LEU A 536 21.92 -0.16 -25.38
C LEU A 536 22.94 -1.12 -26.01
N CYS A 537 23.81 -1.75 -25.21
CA CYS A 537 24.74 -2.79 -25.69
C CYS A 537 24.06 -4.15 -25.89
N THR A 538 22.81 -4.33 -25.49
CA THR A 538 22.10 -5.60 -25.65
C THR A 538 21.96 -5.90 -27.14
N GLU A 539 22.46 -7.05 -27.59
CA GLU A 539 22.34 -7.48 -28.98
C GLU A 539 20.94 -8.05 -29.23
N TRP A 540 19.94 -7.16 -29.34
CA TRP A 540 18.52 -7.50 -29.50
C TRP A 540 18.21 -8.45 -30.67
N THR A 541 19.08 -8.50 -31.67
CA THR A 541 19.00 -9.46 -32.79
C THR A 541 19.30 -10.90 -32.38
N LYS A 542 20.14 -11.13 -31.36
CA LYS A 542 20.50 -12.46 -30.84
C LYS A 542 19.47 -13.00 -29.83
N TYR A 543 18.68 -12.12 -29.22
CA TYR A 543 17.58 -12.48 -28.31
C TYR A 543 16.26 -12.63 -29.07
N ASN A 544 16.17 -13.49 -30.09
CA ASN A 544 14.92 -13.78 -30.84
C ASN A 544 14.08 -12.56 -31.26
N HIS A 545 14.71 -11.42 -31.56
CA HIS A 545 14.01 -10.18 -31.89
C HIS A 545 13.09 -9.65 -30.77
N CYS A 546 13.43 -9.92 -29.51
CA CYS A 546 12.66 -9.51 -28.33
C CYS A 546 12.60 -7.98 -28.10
N ALA A 547 13.27 -7.15 -28.91
CA ALA A 547 13.10 -5.70 -28.84
C ALA A 547 11.63 -5.28 -28.93
N LYS A 548 10.81 -5.97 -29.74
CA LYS A 548 9.36 -5.71 -29.86
C LYS A 548 8.56 -5.96 -28.56
N LEU A 549 9.13 -6.74 -27.64
CA LEU A 549 8.49 -7.08 -26.36
C LEU A 549 8.75 -6.01 -25.29
N VAL A 550 9.68 -5.08 -25.52
CA VAL A 550 9.90 -3.96 -24.62
C VAL A 550 8.65 -3.06 -24.62
N PRO A 551 8.06 -2.75 -23.44
CA PRO A 551 6.81 -1.98 -23.37
C PRO A 551 6.93 -0.62 -24.04
N GLN A 552 5.99 -0.29 -24.92
CA GLN A 552 6.02 0.97 -25.68
C GLN A 552 6.03 2.19 -24.77
N ASN A 553 5.26 2.15 -23.69
CA ASN A 553 5.15 3.18 -22.65
C ASN A 553 6.49 3.42 -21.93
N PHE A 554 7.34 2.39 -21.77
CA PHE A 554 8.71 2.55 -21.29
C PHE A 554 9.60 3.21 -22.36
N VAL A 555 9.51 2.75 -23.62
CA VAL A 555 10.30 3.27 -24.75
C VAL A 555 10.03 4.76 -25.00
N THR A 556 8.77 5.18 -25.01
CA THR A 556 8.37 6.59 -25.22
C THR A 556 8.29 7.39 -23.92
N GLY A 557 8.71 6.81 -22.79
CA GLY A 557 8.66 7.44 -21.47
C GLY A 557 10.04 7.40 -20.82
N SER A 558 10.23 6.48 -19.89
CA SER A 558 11.40 6.34 -19.03
C SER A 558 12.72 6.22 -19.81
N LEU A 559 12.74 5.55 -20.96
CA LEU A 559 13.93 5.47 -21.81
C LEU A 559 14.32 6.83 -22.40
N VAL A 560 13.34 7.59 -22.93
CA VAL A 560 13.60 8.93 -23.49
C VAL A 560 14.02 9.91 -22.41
N GLU A 561 13.40 9.85 -21.23
CA GLU A 561 13.79 10.66 -20.07
C GLU A 561 15.23 10.35 -19.63
N GLY A 562 15.59 9.05 -19.55
CA GLY A 562 16.96 8.62 -19.29
C GLY A 562 17.95 9.12 -20.35
N LEU A 563 17.61 9.01 -21.65
CA LEU A 563 18.45 9.49 -22.75
C LEU A 563 18.64 11.02 -22.77
N ASN A 564 17.73 11.78 -22.15
CA ASN A 564 17.86 13.22 -21.99
C ASN A 564 18.87 13.61 -20.90
N ASP A 565 19.31 12.68 -20.05
CA ASP A 565 20.31 12.94 -19.03
C ASP A 565 21.70 13.22 -19.65
N PRO A 566 22.32 14.39 -19.38
CA PRO A 566 23.62 14.73 -19.94
C PRO A 566 24.75 13.81 -19.47
N VAL A 567 24.58 13.05 -18.39
CA VAL A 567 25.60 12.13 -17.84
C VAL A 567 26.06 11.09 -18.87
N HIS A 568 25.17 10.70 -19.80
CA HIS A 568 25.44 9.71 -20.84
C HIS A 568 26.24 10.27 -22.04
N ASN A 569 26.46 11.58 -22.08
CA ASN A 569 26.93 12.31 -23.26
C ASN A 569 28.14 13.20 -22.94
N LYS A 570 29.15 12.66 -22.23
CA LYS A 570 30.33 13.42 -21.75
C LYS A 570 31.10 14.14 -22.87
N ASP A 571 31.19 13.54 -24.06
CA ASP A 571 31.97 14.07 -25.19
C ASP A 571 31.12 14.86 -26.19
N PHE A 572 29.85 15.15 -25.86
CA PHE A 572 28.94 15.82 -26.78
C PHE A 572 29.35 17.26 -27.10
N GLY A 573 29.44 17.57 -28.39
CA GLY A 573 29.81 18.90 -28.90
C GLY A 573 31.31 19.19 -28.86
N VAL A 574 32.13 18.25 -28.38
CA VAL A 574 33.59 18.38 -28.42
C VAL A 574 34.03 18.36 -29.88
N ARG A 575 34.79 19.38 -30.30
CA ARG A 575 35.23 19.57 -31.69
C ARG A 575 34.10 19.66 -32.73
N GLY A 576 32.89 20.04 -32.32
CA GLY A 576 31.73 20.12 -33.21
C GLY A 576 31.09 18.78 -33.57
N VAL A 577 31.47 17.70 -32.89
CA VAL A 577 30.84 16.38 -33.05
C VAL A 577 29.64 16.29 -32.10
N TYR A 578 28.43 16.19 -32.66
CA TYR A 578 27.18 16.06 -31.87
C TYR A 578 26.63 14.63 -31.88
N SER A 579 27.43 13.66 -32.30
CA SER A 579 27.13 12.23 -32.17
C SER A 579 27.99 11.63 -31.07
N THR A 580 27.36 10.88 -30.16
CA THR A 580 28.04 10.08 -29.13
C THR A 580 27.67 8.62 -29.34
N TRP A 581 28.45 7.71 -28.74
CA TRP A 581 28.12 6.29 -28.74
C TRP A 581 26.68 6.03 -28.25
N THR A 582 26.26 6.72 -27.18
CA THR A 582 24.90 6.61 -26.62
C THR A 582 23.83 7.00 -27.64
N ILE A 583 24.03 8.12 -28.36
CA ILE A 583 23.09 8.60 -29.39
C ILE A 583 22.98 7.58 -30.54
N GLU A 584 24.11 7.04 -30.99
CA GLU A 584 24.15 6.06 -32.08
C GLU A 584 23.51 4.73 -31.68
N ALA A 585 23.82 4.23 -30.49
CA ALA A 585 23.24 2.99 -29.98
C ALA A 585 21.73 3.12 -29.71
N ALA A 586 21.27 4.28 -29.20
CA ALA A 586 19.85 4.56 -29.07
C ALA A 586 19.16 4.60 -30.43
N ALA A 587 19.72 5.30 -31.42
CA ALA A 587 19.21 5.34 -32.78
C ALA A 587 19.07 3.94 -33.41
N GLN A 588 20.05 3.05 -33.19
CA GLN A 588 19.99 1.66 -33.63
C GLN A 588 18.85 0.89 -32.95
N PHE A 589 18.70 1.01 -31.63
CA PHE A 589 17.59 0.39 -30.89
C PHE A 589 16.23 0.85 -31.42
N PHE A 590 16.02 2.17 -31.56
CA PHE A 590 14.74 2.72 -32.06
C PHE A 590 14.44 2.30 -33.49
N SER A 591 15.46 2.23 -34.36
CA SER A 591 15.31 1.69 -35.72
C SER A 591 14.84 0.24 -35.68
N GLN A 592 15.53 -0.61 -34.91
CA GLN A 592 15.17 -2.01 -34.74
C GLN A 592 13.76 -2.18 -34.14
N TYR A 593 13.44 -1.45 -33.07
CA TYR A 593 12.12 -1.48 -32.43
C TYR A 593 11.01 -1.14 -33.43
N SER A 594 11.17 -0.02 -34.16
CA SER A 594 10.19 0.44 -35.14
C SER A 594 10.01 -0.51 -36.33
N SER A 595 11.03 -1.29 -36.68
CA SER A 595 10.97 -2.25 -37.79
C SER A 595 9.99 -3.40 -37.57
N TYR A 596 9.59 -3.65 -36.31
CA TYR A 596 8.59 -4.65 -35.95
C TYR A 596 7.16 -4.12 -35.93
N LEU A 597 6.97 -2.80 -36.10
CA LEU A 597 5.67 -2.16 -36.17
C LEU A 597 5.22 -2.07 -37.64
N ASP A 598 3.93 -2.20 -37.89
CA ASP A 598 3.33 -1.92 -39.20
C ASP A 598 3.32 -0.40 -39.48
N GLU A 599 3.10 0.00 -40.73
CA GLU A 599 3.21 1.41 -41.17
C GLU A 599 2.37 2.34 -40.28
N ARG A 600 1.14 1.95 -39.95
CA ARG A 600 0.24 2.74 -39.11
C ARG A 600 0.75 2.87 -37.67
N ASN A 601 1.13 1.77 -37.02
CA ASN A 601 1.67 1.86 -35.65
C ASN A 601 3.03 2.53 -35.62
N ARG A 602 3.82 2.50 -36.70
CA ARG A 602 5.06 3.29 -36.83
C ARG A 602 4.78 4.79 -36.83
N VAL A 603 3.78 5.26 -37.59
CA VAL A 603 3.39 6.69 -37.58
C VAL A 603 2.86 7.09 -36.20
N ALA A 604 2.00 6.28 -35.57
CA ALA A 604 1.49 6.54 -34.23
C ALA A 604 2.62 6.55 -33.16
N PHE A 605 3.58 5.63 -33.28
CA PHE A 605 4.78 5.58 -32.44
C PHE A 605 5.66 6.81 -32.61
N LEU A 606 5.91 7.24 -33.86
CA LEU A 606 6.66 8.46 -34.15
C LEU A 606 5.95 9.70 -33.61
N ASN A 607 4.62 9.77 -33.74
CA ASN A 607 3.84 10.88 -33.18
C ASN A 607 3.96 10.91 -31.66
N SER A 608 3.84 9.75 -31.00
CA SER A 608 4.06 9.60 -29.56
C SER A 608 5.46 10.06 -29.16
N LEU A 609 6.50 9.59 -29.87
CA LEU A 609 7.91 9.93 -29.63
C LEU A 609 8.21 11.43 -29.84
N ALA A 610 7.71 12.02 -30.93
CA ALA A 610 7.91 13.43 -31.24
C ALA A 610 7.14 14.35 -30.26
N SER A 611 5.94 13.93 -29.83
CA SER A 611 5.13 14.69 -28.88
C SER A 611 5.77 14.85 -27.51
N ILE A 612 6.77 14.03 -27.15
CA ILE A 612 7.51 14.14 -25.88
C ILE A 612 8.18 15.52 -25.76
N ALA A 613 8.68 16.07 -26.88
CA ALA A 613 9.26 17.42 -26.90
C ALA A 613 8.29 18.50 -26.40
N LYS A 614 6.97 18.31 -26.58
CA LYS A 614 5.92 19.22 -26.08
C LYS A 614 5.70 19.08 -24.56
N ARG A 615 6.07 17.94 -23.96
CA ARG A 615 5.79 17.60 -22.56
C ARG A 615 6.99 17.79 -21.64
N GLN A 616 8.20 17.67 -22.17
CA GLN A 616 9.45 17.70 -21.41
C GLN A 616 10.46 18.67 -22.02
N SER A 617 11.30 19.28 -21.19
CA SER A 617 12.41 20.11 -21.66
C SER A 617 13.64 19.25 -21.98
N PHE A 618 14.26 19.51 -23.13
CA PHE A 618 15.44 18.77 -23.58
C PHE A 618 16.71 19.60 -23.47
N GLY A 619 17.77 18.97 -22.94
CA GLY A 619 19.13 19.49 -23.07
C GLY A 619 19.63 19.33 -24.51
N ARG A 620 20.77 19.95 -24.85
CA ARG A 620 21.33 19.88 -26.21
C ARG A 620 21.62 18.44 -26.66
N ALA A 621 22.23 17.64 -25.79
CA ALA A 621 22.53 16.24 -26.10
C ALA A 621 21.24 15.40 -26.18
N GLY A 622 20.29 15.62 -25.27
CA GLY A 622 19.00 14.94 -25.27
C GLY A 622 18.16 15.22 -26.51
N LEU A 623 18.07 16.48 -26.94
CA LEU A 623 17.32 16.85 -28.15
C LEU A 623 17.98 16.25 -29.41
N MET A 624 19.30 16.27 -29.50
CA MET A 624 20.02 15.61 -30.59
C MET A 624 19.74 14.10 -30.60
N CYS A 625 19.79 13.45 -29.42
CA CYS A 625 19.47 12.04 -29.26
C CYS A 625 18.05 11.72 -29.75
N LEU A 626 17.06 12.49 -29.27
CA LEU A 626 15.66 12.34 -29.65
C LEU A 626 15.47 12.44 -31.18
N THR A 627 16.02 13.49 -31.80
CA THR A 627 15.87 13.67 -33.25
C THR A 627 16.57 12.58 -34.06
N LYS A 628 17.72 12.07 -33.58
CA LYS A 628 18.40 10.93 -34.21
C LYS A 628 17.57 9.64 -34.09
N CYS A 629 16.94 9.41 -32.95
CA CYS A 629 16.04 8.27 -32.72
C CYS A 629 14.79 8.37 -33.61
N ILE A 630 14.16 9.54 -33.70
CA ILE A 630 13.01 9.80 -34.60
C ILE A 630 13.39 9.51 -36.05
N SER A 631 14.51 10.08 -36.52
CA SER A 631 15.00 9.89 -37.90
C SER A 631 15.25 8.41 -38.21
N SER A 632 15.88 7.69 -37.27
CA SER A 632 16.23 6.27 -37.47
C SER A 632 15.01 5.35 -37.39
N ALA A 633 14.00 5.69 -36.59
CA ALA A 633 12.72 4.99 -36.52
C ALA A 633 11.82 5.26 -37.74
N ALA A 634 11.96 6.44 -38.36
CA ALA A 634 11.21 6.84 -39.55
C ALA A 634 11.71 6.19 -40.85
N TYR A 635 12.97 5.74 -40.86
CA TYR A 635 13.62 5.18 -42.06
C TYR A 635 12.83 4.00 -42.64
N GLY A 636 12.47 4.07 -43.93
CA GLY A 636 11.82 2.98 -44.67
C GLY A 636 10.29 2.91 -44.55
N ILE A 637 9.60 3.87 -43.93
CA ILE A 637 8.13 3.91 -43.87
C ILE A 637 7.52 4.11 -45.28
N GLY A 638 8.10 4.98 -46.11
CA GLY A 638 7.64 5.23 -47.48
C GLY A 638 8.28 4.41 -48.60
N GLN A 639 9.07 3.36 -48.30
CA GLN A 639 9.80 2.56 -49.30
C GLN A 639 9.12 1.23 -49.69
N CYS A 640 7.95 0.90 -49.13
CA CYS A 640 7.19 -0.29 -49.52
C CYS A 640 6.34 0.00 -50.77
N GLY A 641 6.97 -0.02 -51.94
CA GLY A 641 6.29 -0.14 -53.22
C GLY A 641 5.89 -1.59 -53.47
N ASP A 642 4.62 -1.91 -53.23
CA ASP A 642 3.76 -2.80 -54.04
C ASP A 642 2.59 -3.32 -53.19
N ILE A 643 1.50 -2.54 -53.12
CA ILE A 643 0.19 -3.07 -52.71
C ILE A 643 -0.64 -3.24 -53.98
N SER A 644 -0.88 -4.51 -54.33
CA SER A 644 -1.87 -4.97 -55.31
C SER A 644 -3.24 -4.34 -55.05
N PRO A 645 -3.95 -3.85 -56.07
CA PRO A 645 -5.19 -3.09 -55.90
C PRO A 645 -6.38 -4.04 -55.76
N VAL A 646 -6.59 -4.64 -54.59
CA VAL A 646 -7.88 -5.28 -54.28
C VAL A 646 -8.22 -5.06 -52.81
N ILE A 647 -9.49 -4.71 -52.56
CA ILE A 647 -10.15 -4.39 -51.28
C ILE A 647 -10.22 -2.89 -50.98
N LEU A 648 -11.09 -2.23 -51.75
CA LEU A 648 -11.69 -0.92 -51.44
C LEU A 648 -13.15 -1.15 -51.07
N GLN A 649 -13.49 -1.12 -49.77
CA GLN A 649 -14.81 -0.61 -49.35
C GLN A 649 -14.99 -0.24 -47.86
N ASP A 650 -14.00 -0.46 -46.98
CA ASP A 650 -14.09 -0.06 -45.56
C ASP A 650 -13.17 1.14 -45.16
N LYS A 651 -12.53 1.81 -46.13
CA LYS A 651 -11.37 2.69 -45.87
C LYS A 651 -11.63 4.16 -45.54
N TYR A 652 -12.80 4.73 -45.80
CA TYR A 652 -12.97 6.19 -45.74
C TYR A 652 -12.79 6.80 -44.33
N ALA A 653 -13.33 6.19 -43.28
CA ALA A 653 -13.15 6.69 -41.91
C ALA A 653 -11.75 6.36 -41.33
N GLN A 654 -11.10 5.30 -41.82
CA GLN A 654 -9.75 4.90 -41.40
C GLN A 654 -8.66 5.73 -42.09
N GLU A 655 -8.89 6.16 -43.33
CA GLU A 655 -8.01 7.07 -44.06
C GLU A 655 -8.02 8.49 -43.47
N GLU A 656 -9.17 9.03 -43.05
CA GLU A 656 -9.24 10.34 -42.39
C GLU A 656 -8.45 10.39 -41.07
N SER A 657 -8.57 9.35 -40.24
CA SER A 657 -7.76 9.23 -39.00
C SER A 657 -6.27 9.11 -39.29
N TYR A 658 -5.88 8.36 -40.32
CA TYR A 658 -4.47 8.16 -40.68
C TYR A 658 -3.83 9.44 -41.25
N MET A 659 -4.58 10.22 -42.04
CA MET A 659 -4.12 11.53 -42.52
C MET A 659 -4.00 12.56 -41.39
N SER A 660 -4.90 12.51 -40.39
CA SER A 660 -4.78 13.30 -39.17
C SER A 660 -3.49 13.00 -38.41
N ASP A 661 -3.13 11.72 -38.25
CA ASP A 661 -1.91 11.30 -37.54
C ASP A 661 -0.62 11.83 -38.20
N LYS A 662 -0.56 11.87 -39.54
CA LYS A 662 0.58 12.46 -40.29
C LYS A 662 0.65 13.98 -40.11
N ALA A 663 -0.49 14.67 -40.11
CA ALA A 663 -0.54 16.11 -39.86
C ALA A 663 -0.09 16.47 -38.43
N ASP A 664 -0.54 15.72 -37.43
CA ASP A 664 -0.15 15.89 -36.03
C ASP A 664 1.36 15.60 -35.79
N LEU A 665 1.90 14.60 -36.51
CA LEU A 665 3.32 14.31 -36.51
C LEU A 665 4.13 15.48 -37.10
N LEU A 666 3.69 16.05 -38.22
CA LEU A 666 4.36 17.19 -38.86
C LEU A 666 4.32 18.44 -37.95
N ASP A 667 3.22 18.66 -37.24
CA ASP A 667 3.13 19.69 -36.21
C ASP A 667 4.09 19.44 -35.04
N SER A 668 4.25 18.19 -34.61
CA SER A 668 5.22 17.83 -33.58
C SER A 668 6.68 18.03 -34.05
N PHE A 669 6.98 17.75 -35.32
CA PHE A 669 8.27 18.08 -35.93
C PHE A 669 8.51 19.59 -36.00
N ARG A 670 7.49 20.37 -36.36
CA ARG A 670 7.54 21.84 -36.32
C ARG A 670 7.94 22.34 -34.94
N TYR A 671 7.29 21.84 -33.89
CA TYR A 671 7.61 22.22 -32.51
C TYR A 671 9.06 21.89 -32.14
N ILE A 672 9.57 20.72 -32.53
CA ILE A 672 10.97 20.33 -32.30
C ILE A 672 11.92 21.34 -32.97
N ILE A 673 11.68 21.70 -34.23
CA ILE A 673 12.49 22.68 -34.96
C ILE A 673 12.45 24.05 -34.28
N GLU A 674 11.27 24.51 -33.86
CA GLU A 674 11.13 25.77 -33.14
C GLU A 674 11.89 25.77 -31.81
N SER A 675 11.86 24.65 -31.09
CA SER A 675 12.62 24.49 -29.85
C SER A 675 14.13 24.62 -30.06
N THR A 676 14.65 24.36 -31.27
CA THR A 676 16.09 24.54 -31.55
C THR A 676 16.52 26.01 -31.59
N LYS A 677 15.59 26.94 -31.85
CA LYS A 677 15.87 28.39 -31.98
C LYS A 677 16.42 28.99 -30.69
N GLN A 678 16.17 28.36 -29.54
CA GLN A 678 16.75 28.77 -28.26
C GLN A 678 18.27 28.52 -28.16
N HIS A 679 18.86 27.75 -29.09
CA HIS A 679 20.29 27.40 -29.07
C HIS A 679 21.10 28.24 -30.07
N PHE A 680 22.14 28.91 -29.58
CA PHE A 680 22.95 29.83 -30.38
C PHE A 680 23.81 29.18 -31.47
N ASN A 681 24.21 27.91 -31.31
CA ASN A 681 25.17 27.26 -32.22
C ASN A 681 24.50 26.83 -33.56
N PRO A 682 24.87 27.43 -34.71
CA PRO A 682 24.22 27.13 -36.00
C PRO A 682 24.48 25.71 -36.50
N SER A 683 25.68 25.18 -36.31
CA SER A 683 26.04 23.81 -36.73
C SER A 683 25.23 22.76 -35.98
N TYR A 684 24.99 22.98 -34.69
CA TYR A 684 24.09 22.15 -33.90
C TYR A 684 22.64 22.23 -34.41
N ARG A 685 22.11 23.45 -34.63
CA ARG A 685 20.73 23.64 -35.14
C ARG A 685 20.53 22.96 -36.49
N HIS A 686 21.53 23.06 -37.37
CA HIS A 686 21.51 22.42 -38.68
C HIS A 686 21.35 20.90 -38.58
N GLN A 687 22.17 20.22 -37.76
CA GLN A 687 22.08 18.77 -37.61
C GLN A 687 20.76 18.28 -36.99
N VAL A 688 20.19 19.04 -36.05
CA VAL A 688 18.87 18.71 -35.50
C VAL A 688 17.79 18.81 -36.60
N CYS A 689 17.82 19.88 -37.40
CA CYS A 689 16.89 20.06 -38.51
C CYS A 689 17.08 18.99 -39.60
N GLU A 690 18.32 18.63 -39.92
CA GLU A 690 18.65 17.57 -40.88
C GLU A 690 18.01 16.23 -40.49
N ASN A 691 18.12 15.82 -39.21
CA ASN A 691 17.50 14.60 -38.72
C ASN A 691 15.96 14.62 -38.85
N ILE A 692 15.32 15.75 -38.51
CA ILE A 692 13.87 15.91 -38.59
C ILE A 692 13.38 15.99 -40.04
N LEU A 693 14.11 16.66 -40.93
CA LEU A 693 13.81 16.69 -42.35
C LEU A 693 13.93 15.30 -42.97
N ALA A 694 14.96 14.53 -42.60
CA ALA A 694 15.09 13.13 -43.03
C ALA A 694 13.92 12.26 -42.54
N ALA A 695 13.44 12.48 -41.31
CA ALA A 695 12.27 11.80 -40.77
C ALA A 695 11.00 12.18 -41.55
N ALA A 696 10.76 13.48 -41.77
CA ALA A 696 9.63 13.97 -42.53
C ALA A 696 9.64 13.42 -43.96
N ALA A 697 10.77 13.46 -44.66
CA ALA A 697 10.91 12.93 -46.02
C ALA A 697 10.66 11.41 -46.11
N SER A 698 10.90 10.67 -45.02
CA SER A 698 10.68 9.21 -45.00
C SER A 698 9.22 8.80 -44.77
N VAL A 699 8.41 9.69 -44.19
CA VAL A 699 7.02 9.40 -43.73
C VAL A 699 5.97 10.14 -44.55
N MET A 700 6.29 11.36 -44.99
CA MET A 700 5.34 12.28 -45.59
C MET A 700 5.29 12.10 -47.11
N ILE A 701 4.08 11.85 -47.63
CA ILE A 701 3.78 12.00 -49.06
C ILE A 701 3.14 13.40 -49.20
N PRO A 702 3.67 14.31 -50.03
CA PRO A 702 3.17 15.68 -50.12
C PRO A 702 1.68 15.83 -50.47
N LEU A 703 1.09 14.81 -51.09
CA LEU A 703 -0.32 14.77 -51.47
C LEU A 703 -1.27 14.44 -50.30
N ASP A 704 -0.73 13.91 -49.20
CA ASP A 704 -1.48 13.41 -48.04
C ASP A 704 -1.67 14.47 -46.94
N ILE A 705 -1.09 15.67 -47.10
CA ILE A 705 -0.97 16.67 -46.03
C ILE A 705 -1.61 18.00 -46.47
N PRO A 706 -2.42 18.65 -45.61
CA PRO A 706 -2.92 19.99 -45.88
C PRO A 706 -1.79 20.97 -46.16
N ILE A 707 -1.95 21.76 -47.22
CA ILE A 707 -0.93 22.73 -47.66
C ILE A 707 -0.58 23.74 -46.57
N GLU A 708 -1.54 24.13 -45.73
CA GLU A 708 -1.29 25.03 -44.61
C GLU A 708 -0.32 24.41 -43.59
N THR A 709 -0.53 23.15 -43.21
CA THR A 709 0.35 22.43 -42.26
C THR A 709 1.76 22.30 -42.81
N LEU A 710 1.89 22.01 -44.11
CA LEU A 710 3.19 21.93 -44.79
C LEU A 710 3.91 23.28 -44.82
N LEU A 711 3.21 24.36 -45.18
CA LEU A 711 3.79 25.70 -45.21
C LEU A 711 4.20 26.18 -43.81
N LEU A 712 3.40 25.88 -42.79
CA LEU A 712 3.74 26.18 -41.39
C LEU A 712 5.01 25.45 -40.95
N PHE A 713 5.16 24.17 -41.31
CA PHE A 713 6.37 23.41 -41.05
C PHE A 713 7.60 24.04 -41.73
N ILE A 714 7.52 24.35 -43.03
CA ILE A 714 8.63 24.97 -43.77
C ILE A 714 9.01 26.33 -43.16
N SER A 715 8.03 27.14 -42.78
CA SER A 715 8.26 28.45 -42.17
C SER A 715 9.00 28.39 -40.81
N SER A 716 8.98 27.23 -40.16
CA SER A 716 9.65 27.02 -38.87
C SER A 716 11.15 26.83 -39.00
N LEU A 717 11.64 26.44 -40.18
CA LEU A 717 13.05 26.17 -40.44
C LEU A 717 13.91 27.43 -40.21
N PRO A 718 15.11 27.30 -39.60
CA PRO A 718 16.05 28.41 -39.48
C PRO A 718 16.46 28.94 -40.85
N ARG A 719 16.58 30.27 -40.99
CA ARG A 719 16.97 30.93 -42.24
C ARG A 719 18.31 30.43 -42.78
N GLU A 720 19.22 30.04 -41.89
CA GLU A 720 20.53 29.51 -42.26
C GLU A 720 20.45 28.19 -43.07
N ILE A 721 19.29 27.52 -43.05
CA ILE A 721 19.03 26.28 -43.77
C ILE A 721 18.26 26.55 -45.08
N THR A 722 17.43 27.60 -45.12
CA THR A 722 16.64 27.97 -46.31
C THR A 722 17.38 28.90 -47.27
N ASP A 723 18.35 29.67 -46.78
CA ASP A 723 19.05 30.70 -47.56
C ASP A 723 20.21 30.15 -48.41
N ASN A 724 20.70 28.94 -48.08
CA ASN A 724 21.77 28.23 -48.82
C ASN A 724 21.19 27.06 -49.66
N GLY A 725 20.15 27.34 -50.44
CA GLY A 725 19.41 26.35 -51.24
C GLY A 725 20.25 25.37 -52.04
#